data_AF-A0A932L3G5-F1
#
_entry.id   AF-A0A932L3G5-F1
#
_cell.length_a   1.000
_cell.length_b   1.000
_cell.length_c   1.000
_cell.angle_alpha   90.00
_cell.angle_beta   90.00
_cell.angle_gamma   90.00
#
_symmetry.space_group_name_H-M   'P 1'
#
loop_
_entity.id
_entity.type
_entity.pdbx_description
1 polymer ?
#
loop_
_entity_poly.entity_id
_entity_poly.type
_entity_poly.pdbx_seq_one_letter_code
_entity_poly.pdbx_strand_id
1 'polypeptide(L)'
;MRWLSAAALIVVSVSVPSNSVQAAAAEPAIETTSVGVAAMDITPSYPVRLSGFGFRREESEGVTQRIWAKALAIGGSQPVVLITVDNCGVSAEVSDEVAERLKQRAAIPRERVAVTSTHTHTAPMLRGVLPNLFGQPIPPAHQDRIDRYTLELTDKLEQVALAALADRKPATMAWGIGKVDFAINRRDASGPVDHDLPVLVVRDPTGHVRAIYLGYATHCVTLRDNKISGDWAGYAQDEIQRRNPGAIALISVGCGAESNPKSRPTGYTVESAAAEGAEIADEVQRLLSGHLTPLGGEPRTLLTHVDLPLAPPPARAEWEKLAQRTDPVGYNARVQLGRLDRGEPLRTSIRLPVQTWAFGDRMAMVFIGGEVVQDYSLRLKRELDGLRLWTNGYSNDVPCYIPSERVLKLGAYEGRGAMVYYDVPGPFAAGLEQKIVDAVGQQIGQQFASPVDPQRTQGSRPLSPQQAVAALQTHDELTVDLMVAEPLIADPVAIDFGPDGRLWVAEMYDYPAGARGDFQPGGRVRLVEDADGDGRYDRSTVFLDGIPFPTGVTVWRKGVLVCAAPDILYAEDTDGDRQADVVRKLYSGFGTQNYQARVNSLQFGLDNWVYGSCGLFGGRIESFAGTPPVELGDRDFRIRPDTGVLEPATGRTQQGRVRDDWGNWFGCSNGNFCRHYPLADHYLRRNPHLAARETTVSVPIDAEALRVYPARADLQLFKLSGKDRQATSACGLGIYRDDLLGEEYRGDAFTCEPVNLVVHRLNLVPRDSTFAGRRPATEPQSEFLASTDKWFRPVQAVTGPDGGLWVVDMCRYVIEHPKFIPPEDLAKIDVRAGDTLGRIYRVRPKASKLRPHPRLDRLDTAGLVAALDSPNGWQRDLAGQMLLWNPDKSAAAPLRKTFTDSSRAEARLHA
;
A
#
# COMPACT_ATOMS: atom_id res chain seq x y z
N MET A 1 -27.26 53.39 -46.53
CA MET A 1 -27.77 53.28 -47.93
C MET A 1 -26.59 53.14 -48.87
N ARG A 2 -26.40 51.96 -49.48
CA ARG A 2 -25.91 51.73 -50.86
C ARG A 2 -25.45 50.27 -51.06
N TRP A 3 -26.21 49.60 -51.94
CA TRP A 3 -25.90 48.52 -52.88
C TRP A 3 -25.58 47.08 -52.46
N LEU A 4 -26.42 46.21 -53.03
CA LEU A 4 -26.42 44.76 -53.18
C LEU A 4 -25.10 44.15 -53.68
N SER A 5 -24.81 42.93 -53.22
CA SER A 5 -24.19 41.86 -54.02
C SER A 5 -24.60 40.50 -53.46
N ALA A 6 -25.03 39.63 -54.37
CA ALA A 6 -25.39 38.23 -54.12
C ALA A 6 -24.13 37.40 -53.86
N ALA A 7 -24.21 36.44 -52.93
CA ALA A 7 -23.23 35.38 -52.79
C ALA A 7 -23.95 34.04 -52.59
N ALA A 8 -23.70 33.14 -53.54
CA ALA A 8 -24.13 31.75 -53.52
C ALA A 8 -23.49 31.01 -52.33
N LEU A 9 -24.30 30.29 -51.55
CA LEU A 9 -23.82 29.34 -50.56
C LEU A 9 -23.29 28.10 -51.30
N ILE A 10 -21.97 27.94 -51.32
CA ILE A 10 -21.31 26.67 -51.62
C ILE A 10 -21.48 25.79 -50.37
N VAL A 11 -22.21 24.69 -50.52
CA VAL A 11 -22.25 23.60 -49.54
C VAL A 11 -20.91 22.88 -49.61
N VAL A 12 -20.00 23.20 -48.68
CA VAL A 12 -18.85 22.33 -48.39
C VAL A 12 -19.32 21.32 -47.35
N SER A 13 -19.56 20.09 -47.80
CA SER A 13 -19.66 18.93 -46.94
C SER A 13 -18.29 18.69 -46.28
N VAL A 14 -18.09 19.22 -45.08
CA VAL A 14 -16.99 18.76 -44.22
C VAL A 14 -17.44 17.43 -43.63
N SER A 15 -16.99 16.35 -44.24
CA SER A 15 -16.97 15.03 -43.62
C SER A 15 -16.10 15.11 -42.37
N VAL A 16 -16.74 15.22 -41.20
CA VAL A 16 -16.08 14.98 -39.92
C VAL A 16 -15.67 13.50 -39.93
N PRO A 17 -14.38 13.16 -39.82
CA PRO A 17 -13.99 11.77 -39.72
C PRO A 17 -14.69 11.18 -38.50
N SER A 18 -15.32 10.02 -38.68
CA SER A 18 -15.79 9.19 -37.59
C SER A 18 -14.64 9.00 -36.62
N ASN A 19 -14.68 9.69 -35.49
CA ASN A 19 -13.79 9.42 -34.38
C ASN A 19 -14.02 7.96 -34.01
N SER A 20 -13.03 7.14 -34.32
CA SER A 20 -12.85 5.82 -33.75
C SER A 20 -13.14 5.94 -32.26
N VAL A 21 -14.17 5.24 -31.80
CA VAL A 21 -14.36 4.90 -30.39
C VAL A 21 -13.02 4.35 -29.93
N GLN A 22 -12.28 5.15 -29.20
CA GLN A 22 -11.04 4.71 -28.59
C GLN A 22 -11.51 3.77 -27.49
N ALA A 23 -11.46 2.47 -27.79
CA ALA A 23 -11.84 1.41 -26.88
C ALA A 23 -11.27 1.75 -25.49
N ALA A 24 -12.15 1.80 -24.49
CA ALA A 24 -11.73 1.79 -23.11
C ALA A 24 -10.69 0.68 -22.97
N ALA A 25 -9.50 1.02 -22.47
CA ALA A 25 -8.45 0.04 -22.29
C ALA A 25 -9.01 -1.06 -21.38
N ALA A 26 -9.24 -2.24 -21.95
CA ALA A 26 -9.58 -3.43 -21.19
C ALA A 26 -8.59 -3.60 -20.03
N GLU A 27 -9.04 -4.15 -18.90
CA GLU A 27 -8.11 -4.67 -17.89
C GLU A 27 -7.03 -5.48 -18.63
N PRO A 28 -5.73 -5.17 -18.43
CA PRO A 28 -4.71 -5.85 -19.19
C PRO A 28 -4.81 -7.34 -18.88
N ALA A 29 -5.10 -8.13 -19.91
CA ALA A 29 -5.06 -9.58 -19.82
C ALA A 29 -3.74 -10.00 -19.14
N ILE A 30 -3.79 -10.99 -18.25
CA ILE A 30 -2.58 -11.51 -17.59
C ILE A 30 -1.60 -11.92 -18.69
N GLU A 31 -0.58 -11.09 -18.89
CA GLU A 31 0.30 -11.22 -20.03
C GLU A 31 1.26 -12.38 -19.78
N THR A 32 1.13 -13.44 -20.58
CA THR A 32 2.06 -14.56 -20.51
C THR A 32 3.41 -14.14 -21.09
N THR A 33 4.46 -14.25 -20.28
CA THR A 33 5.85 -13.98 -20.65
C THR A 33 6.65 -15.29 -20.69
N SER A 34 7.67 -15.38 -21.54
CA SER A 34 8.55 -16.55 -21.54
C SER A 34 9.56 -16.44 -20.39
N VAL A 35 9.49 -17.36 -19.43
CA VAL A 35 10.33 -17.37 -18.23
C VAL A 35 10.98 -18.74 -18.05
N GLY A 36 12.29 -18.74 -17.78
CA GLY A 36 13.06 -19.94 -17.53
C GLY A 36 13.85 -19.81 -16.25
N VAL A 37 14.03 -20.91 -15.54
CA VAL A 37 14.68 -20.92 -14.22
C VAL A 37 15.59 -22.12 -14.10
N ALA A 38 16.77 -21.91 -13.50
CA ALA A 38 17.73 -22.98 -13.27
C ALA A 38 18.47 -22.77 -11.95
N ALA A 39 18.95 -23.87 -11.37
CA ALA A 39 19.79 -23.88 -10.20
C ALA A 39 21.00 -24.78 -10.47
N MET A 40 22.16 -24.39 -9.96
CA MET A 40 23.35 -25.19 -10.02
C MET A 40 24.14 -25.11 -8.73
N ASP A 41 24.62 -26.28 -8.32
CA ASP A 41 25.37 -26.46 -7.12
C ASP A 41 26.80 -25.94 -7.26
N ILE A 42 27.16 -24.98 -6.41
CA ILE A 42 28.47 -24.34 -6.42
C ILE A 42 29.34 -24.81 -5.25
N THR A 43 28.91 -25.80 -4.48
CA THR A 43 29.67 -26.30 -3.33
C THR A 43 30.97 -26.99 -3.79
N PRO A 44 32.15 -26.55 -3.33
CA PRO A 44 33.41 -27.19 -3.70
C PRO A 44 33.56 -28.57 -3.02
N SER A 45 34.24 -29.50 -3.70
CA SER A 45 34.59 -30.82 -3.16
C SER A 45 35.92 -30.85 -2.40
N TYR A 46 36.54 -29.69 -2.21
CA TYR A 46 37.84 -29.50 -1.58
C TYR A 46 37.78 -28.33 -0.57
N PRO A 47 38.64 -28.32 0.46
CA PRO A 47 38.69 -27.22 1.41
C PRO A 47 39.15 -25.93 0.71
N VAL A 48 38.51 -24.82 1.03
CA VAL A 48 38.85 -23.49 0.50
C VAL A 48 38.52 -22.46 1.57
N ARG A 49 39.30 -21.37 1.64
CA ARG A 49 39.03 -20.32 2.64
C ARG A 49 37.65 -19.68 2.43
N LEU A 50 37.02 -19.28 3.52
CA LEU A 50 35.74 -18.58 3.51
C LEU A 50 35.93 -17.05 3.63
N SER A 51 35.11 -16.28 2.91
CA SER A 51 35.12 -14.80 2.95
C SER A 51 34.16 -14.22 3.99
N GLY A 52 34.43 -13.00 4.48
CA GLY A 52 33.56 -12.26 5.40
C GLY A 52 34.19 -12.00 6.78
N PHE A 53 34.50 -13.07 7.54
CA PHE A 53 35.15 -12.93 8.85
C PHE A 53 36.69 -13.03 8.80
N GLY A 54 37.37 -11.92 9.08
CA GLY A 54 38.85 -11.84 9.05
C GLY A 54 39.61 -12.67 10.10
N PHE A 55 38.93 -13.25 11.09
CA PHE A 55 39.55 -14.17 12.05
C PHE A 55 39.68 -15.61 11.51
N ARG A 56 38.95 -15.99 10.45
CA ARG A 56 39.03 -17.34 9.85
C ARG A 56 40.22 -17.43 8.90
N ARG A 57 41.37 -17.78 9.45
CA ARG A 57 42.63 -17.83 8.71
C ARG A 57 42.97 -19.20 8.16
N GLU A 58 42.10 -20.20 8.33
CA GLU A 58 42.28 -21.54 7.76
C GLU A 58 41.25 -21.83 6.67
N GLU A 59 41.46 -22.89 5.91
CA GLU A 59 40.49 -23.36 4.91
C GLU A 59 39.24 -23.94 5.60
N SER A 60 38.14 -24.07 4.85
CA SER A 60 36.88 -24.59 5.38
C SER A 60 37.02 -26.00 5.96
N GLU A 61 36.30 -26.24 7.06
CA GLU A 61 36.32 -27.49 7.84
C GLU A 61 35.24 -28.49 7.39
N GLY A 62 34.32 -28.06 6.52
CA GLY A 62 33.24 -28.91 6.04
C GLY A 62 32.10 -28.09 5.41
N VAL A 63 30.98 -28.76 5.19
CA VAL A 63 29.75 -28.21 4.61
C VAL A 63 28.60 -28.50 5.57
N THR A 64 27.93 -27.46 6.06
CA THR A 64 26.71 -27.56 6.87
C THR A 64 25.46 -27.51 5.97
N GLN A 65 25.51 -26.71 4.90
CA GLN A 65 24.45 -26.59 3.91
C GLN A 65 25.08 -26.37 2.53
N ARG A 66 24.50 -26.97 1.49
CA ARG A 66 24.96 -26.76 0.11
C ARG A 66 24.65 -25.33 -0.35
N ILE A 67 25.51 -24.79 -1.18
CA ILE A 67 25.40 -23.43 -1.72
C ILE A 67 25.13 -23.48 -3.23
N TRP A 68 24.37 -22.49 -3.72
CA TRP A 68 23.80 -22.50 -5.06
C TRP A 68 24.09 -21.22 -5.84
N ALA A 69 24.26 -21.37 -7.15
CA ALA A 69 23.99 -20.32 -8.11
C ALA A 69 22.65 -20.61 -8.77
N LYS A 70 21.78 -19.61 -8.87
CA LYS A 70 20.44 -19.75 -9.47
C LYS A 70 20.23 -18.65 -10.48
N ALA A 71 19.58 -18.95 -11.59
CA ALA A 71 19.30 -17.98 -12.64
C ALA A 71 17.82 -17.96 -13.01
N LEU A 72 17.33 -16.75 -13.30
CA LEU A 72 16.01 -16.46 -13.80
C LEU A 72 16.14 -15.68 -15.11
N ALA A 73 15.67 -16.27 -16.21
CA ALA A 73 15.66 -15.66 -17.52
C ALA A 73 14.24 -15.21 -17.88
N ILE A 74 14.02 -13.92 -18.12
CA ILE A 74 12.69 -13.33 -18.36
C ILE A 74 12.69 -12.65 -19.73
N GLY A 75 11.74 -13.02 -20.60
CA GLY A 75 11.53 -12.39 -21.90
C GLY A 75 11.68 -13.36 -23.07
N GLY A 76 11.24 -12.93 -24.24
CA GLY A 76 11.23 -13.74 -25.46
C GLY A 76 12.48 -13.51 -26.30
N SER A 77 12.43 -12.45 -27.10
CA SER A 77 13.41 -12.13 -28.14
C SER A 77 14.67 -11.49 -27.59
N GLN A 78 14.53 -10.73 -26.50
CA GLN A 78 15.62 -10.09 -25.78
C GLN A 78 15.39 -10.34 -24.28
N PRO A 79 15.77 -11.52 -23.76
CA PRO A 79 15.57 -11.81 -22.36
C PRO A 79 16.56 -11.05 -21.48
N VAL A 80 16.17 -10.80 -20.23
CA VAL A 80 17.11 -10.49 -19.14
C VAL A 80 17.46 -11.76 -18.38
N VAL A 81 18.65 -11.78 -17.78
CA VAL A 81 19.13 -12.89 -16.94
C VAL A 81 19.56 -12.34 -15.58
N LEU A 82 18.82 -12.70 -14.55
CA LEU A 82 19.18 -12.47 -13.16
C LEU A 82 19.88 -13.72 -12.63
N ILE A 83 21.02 -13.55 -11.97
CA ILE A 83 21.76 -14.63 -11.32
C ILE A 83 21.92 -14.27 -9.83
N THR A 84 21.43 -15.13 -8.94
CA THR A 84 21.67 -15.03 -7.49
C THR A 84 22.70 -16.06 -7.06
N VAL A 85 23.67 -15.67 -6.24
CA VAL A 85 24.80 -16.52 -5.84
C VAL A 85 24.92 -16.57 -4.32
N ASP A 86 25.02 -17.78 -3.77
CA ASP A 86 25.32 -18.01 -2.37
C ASP A 86 26.82 -17.80 -2.10
N ASN A 87 27.22 -16.53 -1.99
CA ASN A 87 28.59 -16.11 -1.70
C ASN A 87 28.62 -14.79 -0.89
N CYS A 88 29.81 -14.35 -0.50
CA CYS A 88 29.97 -13.05 0.15
C CYS A 88 29.86 -11.88 -0.85
N GLY A 89 30.30 -12.05 -2.08
CA GLY A 89 30.23 -11.01 -3.10
C GLY A 89 30.87 -11.50 -4.39
N VAL A 90 30.55 -10.87 -5.51
CA VAL A 90 31.23 -11.06 -6.80
C VAL A 90 31.98 -9.78 -7.18
N SER A 91 33.13 -9.92 -7.82
CA SER A 91 33.86 -8.78 -8.40
C SER A 91 33.31 -8.43 -9.78
N ALA A 92 33.54 -7.19 -10.23
CA ALA A 92 33.30 -6.78 -11.61
C ALA A 92 33.97 -7.71 -12.63
N GLU A 93 35.19 -8.19 -12.34
CA GLU A 93 35.91 -9.14 -13.21
C GLU A 93 35.08 -10.41 -13.49
N VAL A 94 34.51 -11.02 -12.45
CA VAL A 94 33.69 -12.22 -12.60
C VAL A 94 32.38 -11.92 -13.31
N SER A 95 31.68 -10.84 -12.94
CA SER A 95 30.37 -10.53 -13.51
C SER A 95 30.46 -10.08 -14.97
N ASP A 96 31.49 -9.33 -15.35
CA ASP A 96 31.73 -8.87 -16.72
C ASP A 96 32.19 -10.02 -17.62
N GLU A 97 33.02 -10.95 -17.11
CA GLU A 97 33.39 -12.16 -17.83
C GLU A 97 32.16 -13.02 -18.13
N VAL A 98 31.30 -13.28 -17.13
CA VAL A 98 30.04 -14.03 -17.35
C VAL A 98 29.15 -13.34 -18.39
N ALA A 99 29.02 -12.01 -18.30
CA ALA A 99 28.21 -11.26 -19.25
C ALA A 99 28.79 -11.29 -20.68
N GLU A 100 30.11 -11.19 -20.83
CA GLU A 100 30.77 -11.29 -22.14
C GLU A 100 30.60 -12.70 -22.74
N ARG A 101 30.69 -13.76 -21.94
CA ARG A 101 30.39 -15.13 -22.39
C ARG A 101 28.92 -15.28 -22.83
N LEU A 102 27.98 -14.73 -22.08
CA LEU A 102 26.56 -14.76 -22.45
C LEU A 102 26.26 -13.94 -23.70
N LYS A 103 26.96 -12.82 -23.90
CA LYS A 103 26.90 -12.06 -25.15
C LYS A 103 27.39 -12.88 -26.33
N GLN A 104 28.50 -13.60 -26.19
CA GLN A 104 29.06 -14.42 -27.26
C GLN A 104 28.21 -15.66 -27.57
N ARG A 105 27.68 -16.34 -26.55
CA ARG A 105 26.96 -17.61 -26.71
C ARG A 105 25.46 -17.49 -26.90
N ALA A 106 24.85 -16.43 -26.40
CA ALA A 106 23.39 -16.25 -26.39
C ALA A 106 22.94 -14.84 -26.81
N ALA A 107 23.86 -13.99 -27.28
CA ALA A 107 23.58 -12.62 -27.71
C ALA A 107 22.92 -11.74 -26.64
N ILE A 108 23.19 -12.00 -25.36
CA ILE A 108 22.65 -11.22 -24.24
C ILE A 108 23.64 -10.10 -23.87
N PRO A 109 23.29 -8.82 -24.04
CA PRO A 109 24.19 -7.71 -23.72
C PRO A 109 24.31 -7.48 -22.20
N ARG A 110 25.37 -6.79 -21.77
CA ARG A 110 25.76 -6.64 -20.36
C ARG A 110 24.67 -6.00 -19.49
N GLU A 111 23.95 -5.02 -20.02
CA GLU A 111 22.85 -4.32 -19.34
C GLU A 111 21.63 -5.21 -19.07
N ARG A 112 21.56 -6.39 -19.70
CA ARG A 112 20.51 -7.40 -19.50
C ARG A 112 20.93 -8.55 -18.58
N VAL A 113 22.14 -8.49 -18.01
CA VAL A 113 22.64 -9.47 -17.04
C VAL A 113 22.81 -8.77 -15.69
N ALA A 114 22.23 -9.32 -14.63
CA ALA A 114 22.46 -8.88 -13.26
C ALA A 114 22.93 -10.06 -12.41
N VAL A 115 24.02 -9.87 -11.67
CA VAL A 115 24.54 -10.88 -10.73
C VAL A 115 24.44 -10.31 -9.32
N THR A 116 23.74 -10.98 -8.42
CA THR A 116 23.52 -10.55 -7.05
C THR A 116 23.99 -11.61 -6.07
N SER A 117 24.43 -11.18 -4.89
CA SER A 117 24.97 -12.06 -3.86
C SER A 117 24.03 -12.12 -2.66
N THR A 118 23.93 -13.28 -1.98
CA THR A 118 23.28 -13.37 -0.67
C THR A 118 24.14 -12.77 0.44
N HIS A 119 25.38 -12.41 0.13
CA HIS A 119 26.36 -11.90 1.09
C HIS A 119 26.55 -12.86 2.28
N THR A 120 26.47 -14.18 2.08
CA THR A 120 26.79 -15.16 3.12
C THR A 120 28.27 -15.11 3.48
N HIS A 121 28.55 -14.95 4.77
CA HIS A 121 29.91 -15.01 5.30
C HIS A 121 30.36 -16.46 5.46
N THR A 122 29.58 -17.48 5.12
CA THR A 122 29.96 -18.89 5.22
C THR A 122 30.17 -19.55 3.85
N ALA A 123 30.56 -18.77 2.84
CA ALA A 123 30.89 -19.29 1.51
C ALA A 123 32.36 -19.10 1.12
N PRO A 124 32.88 -19.90 0.15
CA PRO A 124 34.24 -19.77 -0.34
C PRO A 124 34.60 -18.35 -0.81
N MET A 125 35.82 -17.94 -0.49
CA MET A 125 36.39 -16.68 -0.93
C MET A 125 36.61 -16.68 -2.44
N LEU A 126 36.35 -15.54 -3.07
CA LEU A 126 36.62 -15.29 -4.48
C LEU A 126 37.79 -14.31 -4.66
N ARG A 127 38.53 -14.49 -5.75
CA ARG A 127 39.54 -13.53 -6.18
C ARG A 127 38.89 -12.16 -6.41
N GLY A 128 39.57 -11.10 -5.96
CA GLY A 128 39.10 -9.72 -6.10
C GLY A 128 38.07 -9.26 -5.06
N VAL A 129 37.59 -10.15 -4.18
CA VAL A 129 36.62 -9.81 -3.12
C VAL A 129 37.34 -9.84 -1.76
N LEU A 130 37.33 -8.71 -1.04
CA LEU A 130 38.02 -8.54 0.26
C LEU A 130 39.51 -8.97 0.24
N PRO A 131 40.35 -8.46 -0.69
CA PRO A 131 41.73 -8.93 -0.87
C PRO A 131 42.62 -8.80 0.37
N ASN A 132 42.29 -7.88 1.28
CA ASN A 132 43.06 -7.62 2.50
C ASN A 132 42.38 -8.18 3.76
N LEU A 133 41.35 -9.03 3.63
CA LEU A 133 40.50 -9.51 4.74
C LEU A 133 41.27 -9.95 5.99
N PHE A 134 42.34 -10.72 5.79
CA PHE A 134 43.07 -11.37 6.88
C PHE A 134 44.17 -10.51 7.50
N GLY A 135 44.44 -9.32 6.95
CA GLY A 135 45.53 -8.44 7.40
C GLY A 135 46.93 -9.05 7.24
N GLN A 136 47.07 -10.06 6.38
CA GLN A 136 48.32 -10.75 6.08
C GLN A 136 48.21 -11.45 4.71
N PRO A 137 49.32 -11.80 4.06
CA PRO A 137 49.29 -12.54 2.80
C PRO A 137 48.57 -13.88 2.96
N ILE A 138 47.81 -14.27 1.94
CA ILE A 138 47.21 -15.60 1.85
C ILE A 138 48.34 -16.58 1.46
N PRO A 139 48.47 -17.74 2.14
CA PRO A 139 49.43 -18.77 1.74
C PRO A 139 49.21 -19.19 0.28
N PRO A 140 50.27 -19.38 -0.53
CA PRO A 140 50.13 -19.67 -1.96
C PRO A 140 49.17 -20.83 -2.28
N ALA A 141 49.25 -21.94 -1.54
CA ALA A 141 48.36 -23.08 -1.74
C ALA A 141 46.87 -22.75 -1.48
N HIS A 142 46.57 -21.84 -0.55
CA HIS A 142 45.21 -21.38 -0.31
C HIS A 142 44.74 -20.44 -1.42
N GLN A 143 45.65 -19.60 -1.95
CA GLN A 143 45.38 -18.72 -3.08
C GLN A 143 45.07 -19.52 -4.35
N ASP A 144 45.85 -20.57 -4.65
CA ASP A 144 45.62 -21.45 -5.80
C ASP A 144 44.21 -22.07 -5.77
N ARG A 145 43.73 -22.46 -4.58
CA ARG A 145 42.38 -23.01 -4.39
C ARG A 145 41.27 -21.95 -4.51
N ILE A 146 41.51 -20.72 -4.06
CA ILE A 146 40.60 -19.58 -4.27
C ILE A 146 40.50 -19.26 -5.76
N ASP A 147 41.62 -19.22 -6.48
CA ASP A 147 41.67 -18.92 -7.90
C ASP A 147 40.98 -20.02 -8.72
N ARG A 148 41.25 -21.28 -8.38
CA ARG A 148 40.54 -22.45 -8.93
C ARG A 148 39.03 -22.33 -8.70
N TYR A 149 38.60 -22.08 -7.46
CA TYR A 149 37.17 -21.96 -7.14
C TYR A 149 36.52 -20.80 -7.89
N THR A 150 37.23 -19.67 -8.05
CA THR A 150 36.74 -18.53 -8.81
C THR A 150 36.46 -18.91 -10.27
N LEU A 151 37.38 -19.64 -10.92
CA LEU A 151 37.17 -20.12 -12.29
C LEU A 151 36.01 -21.11 -12.39
N GLU A 152 35.96 -22.09 -11.50
CA GLU A 152 34.85 -23.07 -11.44
C GLU A 152 33.50 -22.38 -11.22
N LEU A 153 33.45 -21.35 -10.37
CA LEU A 153 32.25 -20.55 -10.16
C LEU A 153 31.87 -19.78 -11.42
N THR A 154 32.80 -19.08 -12.07
CA THR A 154 32.54 -18.33 -13.32
C THR A 154 31.94 -19.24 -14.40
N ASP A 155 32.51 -20.43 -14.59
CA ASP A 155 31.97 -21.44 -15.51
C ASP A 155 30.55 -21.86 -15.11
N LYS A 156 30.31 -22.02 -13.80
CA LYS A 156 28.99 -22.38 -13.27
C LYS A 156 27.95 -21.27 -13.42
N LEU A 157 28.33 -20.01 -13.26
CA LEU A 157 27.43 -18.85 -13.46
C LEU A 157 26.98 -18.75 -14.93
N GLU A 158 27.91 -18.96 -15.86
CA GLU A 158 27.59 -19.03 -17.29
C GLU A 158 26.63 -20.20 -17.59
N GLN A 159 26.94 -21.39 -17.09
CA GLN A 159 26.13 -22.60 -17.31
C GLN A 159 24.71 -22.47 -16.75
N VAL A 160 24.54 -21.96 -15.53
CA VAL A 160 23.19 -21.80 -14.94
C VAL A 160 22.38 -20.75 -15.68
N ALA A 161 23.01 -19.67 -16.15
CA ALA A 161 22.37 -18.66 -16.99
C ALA A 161 21.91 -19.25 -18.33
N LEU A 162 22.75 -20.03 -19.01
CA LEU A 162 22.38 -20.72 -20.25
C LEU A 162 21.29 -21.77 -20.04
N ALA A 163 21.30 -22.48 -18.90
CA ALA A 163 20.25 -23.42 -18.53
C ALA A 163 18.90 -22.71 -18.31
N ALA A 164 18.89 -21.58 -17.59
CA ALA A 164 17.67 -20.78 -17.41
C ALA A 164 17.18 -20.22 -18.75
N LEU A 165 18.08 -19.79 -19.63
CA LEU A 165 17.73 -19.38 -20.99
C LEU A 165 17.10 -20.54 -21.79
N ALA A 166 17.64 -21.76 -21.70
CA ALA A 166 17.08 -22.92 -22.40
C ALA A 166 15.72 -23.38 -21.84
N ASP A 167 15.45 -23.14 -20.56
CA ASP A 167 14.22 -23.54 -19.87
C ASP A 167 13.06 -22.52 -20.03
N ARG A 168 13.24 -21.46 -20.83
CA ARG A 168 12.18 -20.44 -21.02
C ARG A 168 10.89 -21.03 -21.61
N LYS A 169 9.79 -20.88 -20.87
CA LYS A 169 8.44 -21.39 -21.20
C LYS A 169 7.40 -20.33 -20.84
N PRO A 170 6.18 -20.35 -21.44
CA PRO A 170 5.11 -19.44 -21.07
C PRO A 170 4.82 -19.51 -19.56
N ALA A 171 4.76 -18.35 -18.92
CA ALA A 171 4.52 -18.19 -17.49
C ALA A 171 3.85 -16.84 -17.23
N THR A 172 3.20 -16.71 -16.08
CA THR A 172 2.74 -15.43 -15.55
C THR A 172 3.69 -14.96 -14.46
N MET A 173 3.86 -13.65 -14.34
CA MET A 173 4.67 -13.04 -13.30
C MET A 173 3.82 -12.07 -12.49
N ALA A 174 4.03 -12.06 -11.18
CA ALA A 174 3.44 -11.06 -10.30
C ALA A 174 4.38 -10.76 -9.15
N TRP A 175 4.34 -9.55 -8.60
CA TRP A 175 5.20 -9.16 -7.50
C TRP A 175 4.45 -8.40 -6.41
N GLY A 176 5.04 -8.32 -5.23
CA GLY A 176 4.52 -7.57 -4.10
C GLY A 176 5.60 -7.29 -3.07
N ILE A 177 5.27 -6.48 -2.07
CA ILE A 177 6.18 -6.14 -0.97
C ILE A 177 5.57 -6.64 0.34
N GLY A 178 6.25 -7.56 0.98
CA GLY A 178 5.96 -8.00 2.34
C GLY A 178 6.83 -7.29 3.37
N LYS A 179 6.80 -7.78 4.62
CA LYS A 179 7.64 -7.28 5.71
C LYS A 179 8.15 -8.41 6.59
N VAL A 180 9.43 -8.31 6.99
CA VAL A 180 10.03 -9.17 8.03
C VAL A 180 10.92 -8.34 8.96
N ASP A 181 10.99 -8.75 10.22
CA ASP A 181 11.38 -7.88 11.34
C ASP A 181 12.65 -8.34 12.06
N PHE A 182 13.37 -9.34 11.53
CA PHE A 182 14.60 -9.81 12.16
C PHE A 182 15.85 -8.96 11.86
N ALA A 183 15.83 -8.05 10.87
CA ALA A 183 16.91 -7.09 10.68
C ALA A 183 16.91 -6.01 11.77
N ILE A 184 18.09 -5.71 12.30
CA ILE A 184 18.33 -4.62 13.23
C ILE A 184 19.53 -3.80 12.78
N ASN A 185 19.49 -2.49 13.01
CA ASN A 185 20.66 -1.65 12.80
C ASN A 185 21.73 -1.99 13.85
N ARG A 186 22.90 -2.39 13.38
CA ARG A 186 23.95 -2.99 14.23
C ARG A 186 24.71 -1.98 15.10
N ARG A 187 24.46 -0.68 14.92
CA ARG A 187 25.12 0.40 15.67
C ARG A 187 24.20 1.05 16.68
N ASP A 188 22.96 1.25 16.28
CA ASP A 188 21.96 1.98 17.03
C ASP A 188 20.63 1.26 16.80
N ALA A 189 20.02 0.72 17.87
CA ALA A 189 18.75 0.02 17.77
C ALA A 189 17.60 0.92 17.25
N SER A 190 17.76 2.25 17.34
CA SER A 190 16.84 3.24 16.76
C SER A 190 17.24 3.72 15.36
N GLY A 191 18.36 3.23 14.85
CA GLY A 191 18.88 3.56 13.52
C GLY A 191 18.01 2.99 12.39
N PRO A 192 18.18 3.49 11.16
CA PRO A 192 17.34 3.08 10.03
C PRO A 192 17.52 1.60 9.72
N VAL A 193 16.44 0.92 9.34
CA VAL A 193 16.41 -0.44 8.81
C VAL A 193 15.37 -0.47 7.69
N ASP A 194 15.64 -1.21 6.61
CA ASP A 194 14.67 -1.49 5.57
C ASP A 194 14.07 -2.88 5.81
N HIS A 195 12.81 -2.92 6.24
CA HIS A 195 12.11 -4.15 6.60
C HIS A 195 11.31 -4.75 5.43
N ASP A 196 11.30 -4.09 4.28
CA ASP A 196 10.54 -4.53 3.13
C ASP A 196 11.12 -5.84 2.59
N LEU A 197 10.22 -6.77 2.26
CA LEU A 197 10.51 -8.04 1.60
C LEU A 197 9.85 -8.04 0.22
N PRO A 198 10.46 -7.43 -0.82
CA PRO A 198 9.98 -7.56 -2.18
C PRO A 198 10.08 -9.02 -2.65
N VAL A 199 9.00 -9.51 -3.27
CA VAL A 199 8.88 -10.88 -3.79
C VAL A 199 8.30 -10.84 -5.20
N LEU A 200 8.99 -11.46 -6.15
CA LEU A 200 8.52 -11.77 -7.51
C LEU A 200 8.21 -13.26 -7.59
N VAL A 201 7.02 -13.58 -8.08
CA VAL A 201 6.51 -14.96 -8.23
C VAL A 201 6.28 -15.25 -9.70
N VAL A 202 6.75 -16.41 -10.13
CA VAL A 202 6.55 -16.93 -11.48
C VAL A 202 5.67 -18.17 -11.41
N ARG A 203 4.56 -18.16 -12.13
CA ARG A 203 3.63 -19.31 -12.21
C ARG A 203 3.57 -19.85 -13.63
N ASP A 204 3.47 -21.16 -13.75
CA ASP A 204 3.19 -21.80 -15.03
C ASP A 204 1.73 -21.57 -15.48
N PRO A 205 1.34 -21.95 -16.72
CA PRO A 205 -0.03 -21.77 -17.20
C PRO A 205 -1.09 -22.54 -16.41
N THR A 206 -0.70 -23.47 -15.55
CA THR A 206 -1.60 -24.22 -14.65
C THR A 206 -1.71 -23.57 -13.26
N GLY A 207 -0.95 -22.50 -13.00
CA GLY A 207 -0.94 -21.78 -11.72
C GLY A 207 0.12 -22.24 -10.73
N HIS A 208 0.89 -23.30 -11.04
CA HIS A 208 1.94 -23.81 -10.16
C HIS A 208 3.14 -22.85 -10.10
N VAL A 209 3.68 -22.65 -8.91
CA VAL A 209 4.85 -21.77 -8.69
C VAL A 209 6.11 -22.45 -9.22
N ARG A 210 6.79 -21.80 -10.18
CA ARG A 210 8.06 -22.27 -10.76
C ARG A 210 9.27 -21.58 -10.17
N ALA A 211 9.15 -20.31 -9.84
CA ALA A 211 10.22 -19.53 -9.26
C ALA A 211 9.69 -18.49 -8.30
N ILE A 212 10.45 -18.25 -7.24
CA ILE A 212 10.23 -17.16 -6.29
C ILE A 212 11.56 -16.42 -6.20
N TYR A 213 11.61 -15.16 -6.59
CA TYR A 213 12.74 -14.28 -6.35
C TYR A 213 12.37 -13.31 -5.22
N LEU A 214 13.24 -13.16 -4.24
CA LEU A 214 13.04 -12.21 -3.13
C LEU A 214 14.33 -11.50 -2.75
N GLY A 215 14.20 -10.36 -2.08
CA GLY A 215 15.32 -9.62 -1.52
C GLY A 215 15.05 -9.17 -0.09
N TYR A 216 16.05 -9.21 0.79
CA TYR A 216 15.93 -8.66 2.15
C TYR A 216 17.20 -7.91 2.58
N ALA A 217 17.05 -6.74 3.22
CA ALA A 217 18.14 -5.82 3.52
C ALA A 217 18.85 -6.13 4.85
N THR A 218 19.47 -7.31 4.94
CA THR A 218 20.25 -7.72 6.11
C THR A 218 21.44 -8.60 5.75
N HIS A 219 22.54 -8.50 6.51
CA HIS A 219 23.69 -9.38 6.32
C HIS A 219 23.37 -10.86 6.59
N CYS A 220 23.93 -11.77 5.78
CA CYS A 220 23.97 -13.21 6.07
C CYS A 220 25.15 -13.53 7.02
N VAL A 221 24.95 -13.22 8.29
CA VAL A 221 25.95 -13.37 9.37
C VAL A 221 25.37 -14.06 10.62
N THR A 222 24.33 -14.87 10.44
CA THR A 222 23.74 -15.66 11.53
C THR A 222 24.66 -16.81 11.90
N LEU A 223 25.44 -17.34 10.96
CA LEU A 223 26.45 -18.36 11.23
C LEU A 223 27.86 -17.77 11.29
N ARG A 224 28.71 -18.37 12.13
CA ARG A 224 30.09 -17.88 12.37
C ARG A 224 31.16 -18.97 12.28
N ASP A 225 30.76 -20.23 12.14
CA ASP A 225 31.69 -21.34 12.04
C ASP A 225 32.50 -21.29 10.73
N ASN A 226 33.50 -22.16 10.63
CA ASN A 226 34.37 -22.27 9.46
C ASN A 226 33.86 -23.36 8.51
N LYS A 227 32.53 -23.48 8.34
CA LYS A 227 31.88 -24.45 7.46
C LYS A 227 31.06 -23.76 6.39
N ILE A 228 30.90 -24.43 5.25
CA ILE A 228 30.17 -23.89 4.10
C ILE A 228 28.66 -23.92 4.36
N SER A 229 27.97 -22.80 4.16
CA SER A 229 26.53 -22.65 4.32
C SER A 229 25.97 -21.43 3.57
N GLY A 230 24.67 -21.46 3.25
CA GLY A 230 23.94 -20.32 2.69
C GLY A 230 23.48 -19.31 3.76
N ASP A 231 23.74 -19.58 5.05
CA ASP A 231 23.26 -18.78 6.18
C ASP A 231 21.71 -18.67 6.17
N TRP A 232 21.11 -17.66 6.82
CA TRP A 232 19.64 -17.52 6.84
C TRP A 232 19.01 -17.52 5.43
N ALA A 233 19.72 -17.00 4.41
CA ALA A 233 19.23 -17.02 3.02
C ALA A 233 19.14 -18.46 2.48
N GLY A 234 20.14 -19.29 2.74
CA GLY A 234 20.08 -20.71 2.38
C GLY A 234 18.94 -21.45 3.08
N TYR A 235 18.73 -21.21 4.37
CA TYR A 235 17.59 -21.81 5.10
C TYR A 235 16.24 -21.28 4.62
N ALA A 236 16.13 -19.99 4.28
CA ALA A 236 14.93 -19.42 3.65
C ALA A 236 14.63 -20.11 2.31
N GLN A 237 15.65 -20.33 1.48
CA GLN A 237 15.50 -21.07 0.23
C GLN A 237 14.93 -22.47 0.48
N ASP A 238 15.55 -23.23 1.37
CA ASP A 238 15.15 -24.61 1.64
C ASP A 238 13.71 -24.68 2.15
N GLU A 239 13.33 -23.78 3.05
CA GLU A 239 11.99 -23.71 3.61
C GLU A 239 10.93 -23.26 2.58
N ILE A 240 11.23 -22.28 1.74
CA ILE A 240 10.33 -21.84 0.65
C ILE A 240 10.11 -22.98 -0.34
N GLN A 241 11.17 -23.68 -0.75
CA GLN A 241 11.07 -24.79 -1.71
C GLN A 241 10.36 -26.00 -1.10
N ARG A 242 10.51 -26.23 0.22
CA ARG A 242 9.75 -27.26 0.94
C ARG A 242 8.25 -26.98 0.92
N ARG A 243 7.86 -25.71 1.07
CA ARG A 243 6.45 -25.26 1.03
C ARG A 243 5.88 -25.11 -0.39
N ASN A 244 6.75 -24.97 -1.39
CA ASN A 244 6.38 -24.87 -2.81
C ASN A 244 7.14 -25.92 -3.64
N PRO A 245 6.74 -27.21 -3.58
CA PRO A 245 7.46 -28.27 -4.29
C PRO A 245 7.57 -27.99 -5.79
N GLY A 246 8.80 -28.05 -6.31
CA GLY A 246 9.12 -27.78 -7.72
C GLY A 246 9.49 -26.33 -8.04
N ALA A 247 9.33 -25.39 -7.10
CA ALA A 247 9.81 -24.03 -7.27
C ALA A 247 11.33 -23.92 -7.03
N ILE A 248 11.98 -22.98 -7.70
CA ILE A 248 13.36 -22.54 -7.38
C ILE A 248 13.27 -21.18 -6.66
N ALA A 249 13.85 -21.09 -5.46
CA ALA A 249 13.87 -19.87 -4.66
C ALA A 249 15.19 -19.11 -4.82
N LEU A 250 15.14 -17.95 -5.49
CA LEU A 250 16.26 -17.04 -5.70
C LEU A 250 16.24 -15.96 -4.62
N ILE A 251 17.39 -15.69 -4.00
CA ILE A 251 17.48 -14.75 -2.87
C ILE A 251 18.66 -13.81 -3.12
N SER A 252 18.41 -12.51 -2.95
CA SER A 252 19.46 -11.48 -2.93
C SER A 252 19.39 -10.68 -1.64
N VAL A 253 20.48 -9.99 -1.29
CA VAL A 253 20.46 -9.02 -0.20
C VAL A 253 20.24 -7.61 -0.75
N GLY A 254 19.33 -6.88 -0.10
CA GLY A 254 19.03 -5.48 -0.39
C GLY A 254 20.12 -4.52 0.09
N CYS A 255 19.80 -3.23 0.16
CA CYS A 255 20.68 -2.24 0.80
C CYS A 255 20.66 -2.44 2.32
N GLY A 256 21.46 -3.35 2.86
CA GLY A 256 21.43 -3.78 4.27
C GLY A 256 22.78 -3.68 4.98
N ALA A 257 23.70 -2.84 4.49
CA ALA A 257 25.09 -2.94 4.92
C ALA A 257 25.36 -2.52 6.39
N GLU A 258 24.44 -1.79 7.05
CA GLU A 258 24.47 -1.56 8.50
C GLU A 258 23.48 -2.45 9.28
N SER A 259 22.79 -3.37 8.61
CA SER A 259 21.79 -4.25 9.22
C SER A 259 22.36 -5.65 9.46
N ASN A 260 22.14 -6.18 10.67
CA ASN A 260 22.39 -7.59 10.99
C ASN A 260 21.09 -8.25 11.46
N PRO A 261 21.03 -9.59 11.48
CA PRO A 261 19.99 -10.32 12.15
C PRO A 261 20.00 -10.09 13.68
N LYS A 262 18.82 -9.97 14.29
CA LYS A 262 18.60 -9.78 15.74
C LYS A 262 19.14 -10.92 16.60
N SER A 263 19.34 -12.10 16.02
CA SER A 263 19.96 -13.25 16.68
C SER A 263 21.43 -13.00 17.06
N ARG A 264 22.10 -12.03 16.42
CA ARG A 264 23.41 -11.56 16.84
C ARG A 264 23.27 -10.72 18.11
N PRO A 265 23.92 -11.06 19.25
CA PRO A 265 25.30 -11.59 19.36
C PRO A 265 25.45 -13.01 19.95
N THR A 266 24.36 -13.73 20.25
CA THR A 266 24.39 -15.02 20.98
C THR A 266 23.85 -16.20 20.17
N GLY A 267 23.08 -15.95 19.11
CA GLY A 267 22.39 -16.97 18.32
C GLY A 267 23.17 -17.47 17.11
N TYR A 268 24.51 -17.65 17.19
CA TYR A 268 25.31 -18.15 16.07
C TYR A 268 25.08 -19.65 15.78
N THR A 269 23.84 -20.02 15.45
CA THR A 269 23.37 -21.40 15.41
C THR A 269 22.54 -21.66 14.15
N VAL A 270 22.50 -22.93 13.75
CA VAL A 270 21.67 -23.41 12.65
C VAL A 270 20.20 -23.15 12.94
N GLU A 271 19.80 -23.30 14.20
CA GLU A 271 18.43 -23.07 14.67
C GLU A 271 18.00 -21.61 14.47
N SER A 272 18.86 -20.64 14.78
CA SER A 272 18.58 -19.23 14.51
C SER A 272 18.44 -18.94 13.02
N ALA A 273 19.36 -19.45 12.21
CA ALA A 273 19.33 -19.23 10.75
C ALA A 273 18.08 -19.88 10.12
N ALA A 274 17.68 -21.05 10.62
CA ALA A 274 16.44 -21.72 10.23
C ALA A 274 15.19 -20.95 10.67
N ALA A 275 15.18 -20.36 11.87
CA ALA A 275 14.06 -19.54 12.35
C ALA A 275 13.88 -18.25 11.53
N GLU A 276 14.98 -17.57 11.21
CA GLU A 276 14.99 -16.40 10.32
C GLU A 276 14.54 -16.78 8.90
N GLY A 277 15.01 -17.93 8.40
CA GLY A 277 14.54 -18.48 7.12
C GLY A 277 13.05 -18.83 7.12
N ALA A 278 12.51 -19.32 8.24
CA ALA A 278 11.09 -19.58 8.41
C ALA A 278 10.26 -18.29 8.45
N GLU A 279 10.75 -17.21 9.10
CA GLU A 279 10.10 -15.89 9.10
C GLU A 279 9.95 -15.35 7.67
N ILE A 280 10.99 -15.49 6.84
CA ILE A 280 10.92 -15.15 5.40
C ILE A 280 9.87 -16.03 4.69
N ALA A 281 9.91 -17.34 4.91
CA ALA A 281 9.01 -18.27 4.23
C ALA A 281 7.54 -18.06 4.62
N ASP A 282 7.25 -17.72 5.87
CA ASP A 282 5.91 -17.38 6.36
C ASP A 282 5.36 -16.16 5.60
N GLU A 283 6.17 -15.10 5.47
CA GLU A 283 5.76 -13.91 4.74
C GLU A 283 5.61 -14.17 3.24
N VAL A 284 6.47 -14.99 2.65
CA VAL A 284 6.32 -15.43 1.25
C VAL A 284 5.00 -16.19 1.06
N GLN A 285 4.62 -17.09 1.98
CA GLN A 285 3.32 -17.78 1.89
C GLN A 285 2.14 -16.82 2.01
N ARG A 286 2.22 -15.84 2.93
CA ARG A 286 1.21 -14.79 3.08
C ARG A 286 1.05 -13.95 1.80
N LEU A 287 2.16 -13.65 1.11
CA LEU A 287 2.14 -12.94 -0.16
C LEU A 287 1.62 -13.81 -1.31
N LEU A 288 1.93 -15.11 -1.32
CA LEU A 288 1.46 -16.06 -2.34
C LEU A 288 -0.04 -16.31 -2.28
N SER A 289 -0.64 -16.18 -1.09
CA SER A 289 -2.09 -16.24 -0.90
C SER A 289 -2.78 -14.91 -1.17
N GLY A 290 -2.10 -13.78 -1.03
CA GLY A 290 -2.70 -12.45 -1.24
C GLY A 290 -2.58 -11.90 -2.66
N HIS A 291 -2.96 -10.63 -2.81
CA HIS A 291 -2.83 -9.90 -4.07
C HIS A 291 -1.36 -9.57 -4.39
N LEU A 292 -0.94 -9.94 -5.61
CA LEU A 292 0.34 -9.54 -6.20
C LEU A 292 0.06 -8.75 -7.47
N THR A 293 0.84 -7.70 -7.71
CA THR A 293 0.76 -6.88 -8.91
C THR A 293 1.26 -7.67 -10.11
N PRO A 294 0.43 -7.94 -11.14
CA PRO A 294 0.88 -8.64 -12.34
C PRO A 294 1.95 -7.86 -13.10
N LEU A 295 2.91 -8.59 -13.66
CA LEU A 295 3.98 -8.05 -14.50
C LEU A 295 3.95 -8.71 -15.88
N GLY A 296 4.12 -7.89 -16.91
CA GLY A 296 4.17 -8.31 -18.30
C GLY A 296 5.29 -7.61 -19.07
N GLY A 297 5.50 -8.03 -20.31
CA GLY A 297 6.48 -7.45 -21.23
C GLY A 297 7.95 -7.72 -20.92
N GLU A 298 8.81 -7.36 -21.87
CA GLU A 298 10.27 -7.35 -21.69
C GLU A 298 10.69 -6.05 -20.98
N PRO A 299 11.52 -6.10 -19.92
CA PRO A 299 11.90 -4.90 -19.20
C PRO A 299 12.84 -4.01 -20.02
N ARG A 300 12.70 -2.70 -19.83
CA ARG A 300 13.70 -1.72 -20.29
C ARG A 300 14.89 -1.77 -19.33
N THR A 301 16.08 -1.98 -19.88
CA THR A 301 17.30 -2.14 -19.08
C THR A 301 18.31 -1.04 -19.34
N LEU A 302 18.92 -0.50 -18.27
CA LEU A 302 20.04 0.43 -18.37
C LEU A 302 21.12 0.03 -17.36
N LEU A 303 22.38 0.20 -17.73
CA LEU A 303 23.54 0.06 -16.85
C LEU A 303 24.45 1.27 -17.08
N THR A 304 24.76 1.99 -16.00
CA THR A 304 25.77 3.04 -16.02
C THR A 304 26.82 2.78 -14.93
N HIS A 305 27.95 3.45 -15.04
CA HIS A 305 28.97 3.45 -13.99
C HIS A 305 29.06 4.84 -13.40
N VAL A 306 29.05 4.92 -12.07
CA VAL A 306 29.14 6.17 -11.31
C VAL A 306 30.51 6.25 -10.66
N ASP A 307 31.28 7.30 -10.95
CA ASP A 307 32.57 7.52 -10.32
C ASP A 307 32.42 8.17 -8.94
N LEU A 308 32.82 7.43 -7.91
CA LEU A 308 32.76 7.81 -6.50
C LEU A 308 34.15 8.22 -6.01
N PRO A 309 34.43 9.52 -5.84
CA PRO A 309 35.76 9.98 -5.45
C PRO A 309 36.11 9.56 -4.03
N LEU A 310 37.38 9.20 -3.81
CA LEU A 310 37.95 9.01 -2.48
C LEU A 310 38.51 10.34 -1.96
N ALA A 311 38.57 10.49 -0.64
CA ALA A 311 39.33 11.56 -0.02
C ALA A 311 40.81 11.45 -0.42
N PRO A 312 41.57 12.56 -0.47
CA PRO A 312 42.99 12.52 -0.77
C PRO A 312 43.73 11.49 0.08
N PRO A 313 44.55 10.61 -0.51
CA PRO A 313 45.24 9.58 0.24
C PRO A 313 46.26 10.22 1.21
N PRO A 314 46.58 9.54 2.32
CA PRO A 314 47.66 9.92 3.22
C PRO A 314 48.98 10.16 2.47
N ALA A 315 49.81 11.06 2.99
CA ALA A 315 51.17 11.24 2.50
C ALA A 315 52.02 9.99 2.77
N ARG A 316 53.07 9.77 1.98
CA ARG A 316 53.94 8.58 2.11
C ARG A 316 54.46 8.35 3.54
N ALA A 317 54.88 9.42 4.23
CA ALA A 317 55.35 9.35 5.61
C ALA A 317 54.28 8.85 6.61
N GLU A 318 53.01 9.16 6.37
CA GLU A 318 51.90 8.65 7.17
C GLU A 318 51.65 7.17 6.89
N TRP A 319 51.76 6.75 5.62
CA TRP A 319 51.70 5.33 5.26
C TRP A 319 52.83 4.52 5.90
N GLU A 320 54.06 5.03 5.92
CA GLU A 320 55.21 4.40 6.59
C GLU A 320 54.96 4.21 8.09
N LYS A 321 54.32 5.18 8.75
CA LYS A 321 53.90 5.06 10.15
C LYS A 321 52.81 4.00 10.33
N LEU A 322 51.78 4.00 9.49
CA LEU A 322 50.70 3.02 9.55
C LEU A 322 51.21 1.59 9.29
N ALA A 323 52.18 1.43 8.38
CA ALA A 323 52.79 0.17 8.00
C ALA A 323 53.52 -0.55 9.16
N GLN A 324 53.78 0.14 10.28
CA GLN A 324 54.35 -0.48 11.49
C GLN A 324 53.31 -1.29 12.29
N ARG A 325 52.01 -1.11 12.04
CA ARG A 325 50.97 -1.87 12.73
C ARG A 325 50.93 -3.31 12.24
N THR A 326 50.55 -4.23 13.14
CA THR A 326 50.43 -5.68 12.86
C THR A 326 49.01 -6.12 12.52
N ASP A 327 48.09 -5.17 12.36
CA ASP A 327 46.68 -5.40 12.09
C ASP A 327 46.32 -5.10 10.61
N PRO A 328 45.05 -5.27 10.19
CA PRO A 328 44.64 -5.03 8.80
C PRO A 328 44.95 -3.61 8.28
N VAL A 329 44.96 -2.61 9.17
CA VAL A 329 45.36 -1.23 8.81
C VAL A 329 46.82 -1.19 8.37
N GLY A 330 47.72 -1.80 9.15
CA GLY A 330 49.13 -1.86 8.79
C GLY A 330 49.39 -2.70 7.54
N TYR A 331 48.61 -3.77 7.34
CA TYR A 331 48.71 -4.55 6.11
C TYR A 331 48.31 -3.76 4.87
N ASN A 332 47.15 -3.07 4.91
CA ASN A 332 46.73 -2.18 3.83
C ASN A 332 47.78 -1.09 3.56
N ALA A 333 48.36 -0.50 4.60
CA ALA A 333 49.43 0.50 4.44
C ALA A 333 50.66 -0.05 3.70
N ARG A 334 51.09 -1.28 4.02
CA ARG A 334 52.18 -1.96 3.29
C ARG A 334 51.81 -2.24 1.83
N VAL A 335 50.57 -2.62 1.56
CA VAL A 335 50.05 -2.81 0.19
C VAL A 335 50.10 -1.49 -0.59
N GLN A 336 49.62 -0.38 -0.02
CA GLN A 336 49.65 0.93 -0.68
C GLN A 336 51.07 1.45 -0.88
N LEU A 337 51.97 1.29 0.10
CA LEU A 337 53.39 1.64 -0.07
C LEU A 337 54.04 0.83 -1.19
N GLY A 338 53.78 -0.47 -1.24
CA GLY A 338 54.30 -1.34 -2.30
C GLY A 338 53.86 -0.89 -3.70
N ARG A 339 52.64 -0.33 -3.86
CA ARG A 339 52.20 0.29 -5.11
C ARG A 339 53.01 1.53 -5.45
N LEU A 340 53.16 2.44 -4.49
CA LEU A 340 53.96 3.66 -4.67
C LEU A 340 55.41 3.34 -5.04
N ASP A 341 56.00 2.31 -4.42
CA ASP A 341 57.37 1.86 -4.69
C ASP A 341 57.55 1.28 -6.10
N ARG A 342 56.49 0.71 -6.67
CA ARG A 342 56.45 0.27 -8.07
C ARG A 342 56.11 1.39 -9.06
N GLY A 343 55.89 2.62 -8.59
CA GLY A 343 55.48 3.76 -9.42
C GLY A 343 54.00 3.70 -9.85
N GLU A 344 53.18 2.87 -9.22
CA GLU A 344 51.75 2.76 -9.49
C GLU A 344 50.98 3.85 -8.73
N PRO A 345 50.02 4.55 -9.36
CA PRO A 345 49.19 5.51 -8.67
C PRO A 345 48.25 4.82 -7.68
N LEU A 346 48.00 5.46 -6.53
CA LEU A 346 46.95 5.02 -5.61
C LEU A 346 45.57 5.25 -6.22
N ARG A 347 44.62 4.38 -5.86
CA ARG A 347 43.22 4.54 -6.26
C ARG A 347 42.66 5.86 -5.72
N THR A 348 42.02 6.65 -6.59
CA THR A 348 41.40 7.93 -6.24
C THR A 348 39.87 7.95 -6.39
N SER A 349 39.29 6.93 -7.01
CA SER A 349 37.84 6.74 -7.11
C SER A 349 37.47 5.25 -7.16
N ILE A 350 36.20 4.96 -6.87
CA ILE A 350 35.57 3.66 -7.10
C ILE A 350 34.56 3.85 -8.23
N ARG A 351 34.68 3.04 -9.28
CA ARG A 351 33.75 3.03 -10.41
C ARG A 351 32.62 2.06 -10.11
N LEU A 352 31.47 2.57 -9.68
CA LEU A 352 30.37 1.75 -9.17
C LEU A 352 29.33 1.42 -10.26
N PRO A 353 28.98 0.16 -10.52
CA PRO A 353 27.87 -0.17 -11.42
C PRO A 353 26.52 0.16 -10.79
N VAL A 354 25.66 0.84 -11.54
CA VAL A 354 24.25 1.10 -11.21
C VAL A 354 23.41 0.66 -12.40
N GLN A 355 22.53 -0.33 -12.19
CA GLN A 355 21.70 -0.92 -13.22
C GLN A 355 20.24 -0.87 -12.82
N THR A 356 19.35 -0.68 -13.78
CA THR A 356 17.90 -0.69 -13.54
C THR A 356 17.16 -1.48 -14.61
N TRP A 357 16.13 -2.21 -14.19
CA TRP A 357 15.18 -2.92 -15.05
C TRP A 357 13.77 -2.42 -14.76
N ALA A 358 13.15 -1.75 -15.73
CA ALA A 358 11.78 -1.24 -15.62
C ALA A 358 10.80 -2.12 -16.40
N PHE A 359 9.85 -2.73 -15.70
CA PHE A 359 8.76 -3.52 -16.25
C PHE A 359 7.56 -2.60 -16.49
N GLY A 360 7.56 -1.95 -17.66
CA GLY A 360 6.62 -0.89 -17.98
C GLY A 360 6.68 0.23 -16.94
N ASP A 361 5.51 0.62 -16.44
CA ASP A 361 5.32 1.55 -15.32
C ASP A 361 4.90 0.82 -14.03
N ARG A 362 4.91 -0.52 -13.99
CA ARG A 362 4.40 -1.29 -12.84
C ARG A 362 5.46 -1.50 -11.76
N MET A 363 6.72 -1.66 -12.15
CA MET A 363 7.84 -1.94 -11.25
C MET A 363 9.16 -1.53 -11.88
N ALA A 364 10.08 -0.98 -11.09
CA ALA A 364 11.49 -0.86 -11.42
C ALA A 364 12.36 -1.56 -10.37
N MET A 365 13.21 -2.48 -10.85
CA MET A 365 14.29 -3.09 -10.07
C MET A 365 15.56 -2.26 -10.24
N VAL A 366 16.27 -2.02 -9.15
CA VAL A 366 17.52 -1.27 -9.08
C VAL A 366 18.59 -2.19 -8.51
N PHE A 367 19.74 -2.27 -9.17
CA PHE A 367 20.89 -3.08 -8.77
C PHE A 367 22.08 -2.15 -8.58
N ILE A 368 22.59 -2.09 -7.34
CA ILE A 368 23.70 -1.21 -6.96
C ILE A 368 24.88 -2.06 -6.49
N GLY A 369 26.06 -1.78 -7.01
CA GLY A 369 27.30 -2.42 -6.56
C GLY A 369 27.67 -2.06 -5.12
N GLY A 370 28.47 -2.92 -4.49
CA GLY A 370 29.02 -2.74 -3.15
C GLY A 370 28.12 -3.20 -2.02
N GLU A 371 28.65 -3.09 -0.80
CA GLU A 371 27.85 -3.25 0.41
C GLU A 371 27.13 -1.92 0.69
N VAL A 372 25.93 -1.77 0.11
CA VAL A 372 25.17 -0.51 0.16
C VAL A 372 24.37 -0.42 1.46
N VAL A 373 24.49 0.71 2.16
CA VAL A 373 23.71 0.95 3.38
C VAL A 373 22.24 1.26 3.06
N GLN A 374 21.34 0.94 3.98
CA GLN A 374 19.89 1.06 3.86
C GLN A 374 19.38 2.48 3.60
N ASP A 375 20.15 3.51 3.93
CA ASP A 375 19.80 4.90 3.63
C ASP A 375 19.47 5.10 2.14
N TYR A 376 20.16 4.38 1.24
CA TYR A 376 19.92 4.48 -0.19
C TYR A 376 18.54 3.93 -0.58
N SER A 377 18.15 2.75 -0.08
CA SER A 377 16.84 2.19 -0.40
C SER A 377 15.72 3.06 0.18
N LEU A 378 15.85 3.46 1.45
CA LEU A 378 14.91 4.34 2.13
C LEU A 378 14.80 5.70 1.43
N ARG A 379 15.92 6.26 0.97
CA ARG A 379 15.94 7.52 0.23
C ARG A 379 15.32 7.40 -1.15
N LEU A 380 15.64 6.35 -1.91
CA LEU A 380 15.04 6.12 -3.23
C LEU A 380 13.53 5.93 -3.12
N LYS A 381 13.07 5.09 -2.18
CA LYS A 381 11.63 4.90 -1.90
C LYS A 381 10.94 6.19 -1.48
N ARG A 382 11.66 7.06 -0.75
CA ARG A 382 11.17 8.36 -0.35
C ARG A 382 11.10 9.33 -1.54
N GLU A 383 12.15 9.44 -2.35
CA GLU A 383 12.28 10.48 -3.39
C GLU A 383 11.57 10.13 -4.71
N LEU A 384 11.35 8.85 -4.95
CA LEU A 384 10.68 8.29 -6.11
C LEU A 384 9.39 7.57 -5.68
N ASP A 385 8.71 6.89 -6.59
CA ASP A 385 7.56 6.06 -6.23
C ASP A 385 8.01 4.76 -5.57
N GLY A 386 8.19 4.81 -4.25
CA GLY A 386 8.63 3.66 -3.45
C GLY A 386 7.72 2.44 -3.48
N LEU A 387 6.45 2.57 -3.86
CA LEU A 387 5.52 1.44 -3.98
C LEU A 387 5.83 0.59 -5.23
N ARG A 388 6.58 1.14 -6.19
CA ARG A 388 6.95 0.49 -7.44
C ARG A 388 8.45 0.25 -7.57
N LEU A 389 9.20 0.31 -6.47
CA LEU A 389 10.66 0.17 -6.47
C LEU A 389 11.16 -1.02 -5.65
N TRP A 390 12.08 -1.77 -6.25
CA TRP A 390 12.85 -2.82 -5.58
C TRP A 390 14.34 -2.53 -5.72
N THR A 391 15.01 -2.26 -4.61
CA THR A 391 16.46 -2.01 -4.57
C THR A 391 17.25 -3.22 -4.09
N ASN A 392 18.29 -3.58 -4.84
CA ASN A 392 19.25 -4.64 -4.55
C ASN A 392 20.63 -4.03 -4.30
N GLY A 393 21.27 -4.46 -3.21
CA GLY A 393 22.70 -4.22 -2.99
C GLY A 393 23.53 -5.36 -3.57
N TYR A 394 24.84 -5.37 -3.29
CA TYR A 394 25.72 -6.52 -3.57
C TYR A 394 25.63 -7.03 -5.02
N SER A 395 25.39 -6.11 -5.96
CA SER A 395 25.02 -6.42 -7.33
C SER A 395 26.11 -6.02 -8.32
N ASN A 396 26.46 -6.92 -9.24
CA ASN A 396 27.44 -6.76 -10.31
C ASN A 396 28.90 -6.56 -9.88
N ASP A 397 29.16 -5.85 -8.79
CA ASP A 397 30.49 -5.67 -8.21
C ASP A 397 30.36 -5.41 -6.71
N VAL A 398 31.32 -5.85 -5.91
CA VAL A 398 31.40 -5.54 -4.47
C VAL A 398 32.77 -4.94 -4.16
N PRO A 399 33.01 -3.68 -4.59
CA PRO A 399 34.34 -3.07 -4.48
C PRO A 399 34.67 -2.65 -3.04
N CYS A 400 33.67 -2.30 -2.24
CA CYS A 400 33.73 -1.99 -0.81
C CYS A 400 32.31 -1.68 -0.27
N TYR A 401 32.22 -1.24 0.99
CA TYR A 401 31.04 -0.57 1.53
C TYR A 401 30.75 0.73 0.79
N ILE A 402 29.47 1.01 0.54
CA ILE A 402 28.99 2.27 -0.04
C ILE A 402 28.23 3.04 1.06
N PRO A 403 28.90 3.97 1.76
CA PRO A 403 28.30 4.71 2.86
C PRO A 403 27.33 5.79 2.35
N SER A 404 26.34 6.16 3.17
CA SER A 404 25.55 7.37 2.97
C SER A 404 26.28 8.60 3.54
N GLU A 405 25.77 9.80 3.28
CA GLU A 405 26.30 11.02 3.89
C GLU A 405 26.19 10.98 5.42
N ARG A 406 25.14 10.32 5.95
CA ARG A 406 24.99 10.08 7.40
C ARG A 406 26.14 9.22 7.93
N VAL A 407 26.41 8.09 7.28
CA VAL A 407 27.45 7.13 7.68
C VAL A 407 28.84 7.74 7.59
N LEU A 408 29.12 8.54 6.56
CA LEU A 408 30.38 9.28 6.44
C LEU A 408 30.58 10.29 7.57
N LYS A 409 29.56 11.08 7.90
CA LYS A 409 29.60 12.07 8.99
C LYS A 409 29.83 11.42 10.36
N LEU A 410 29.21 10.25 10.59
CA LEU A 410 29.40 9.50 11.83
C LEU A 410 30.80 8.88 11.95
N GLY A 411 31.58 8.82 10.87
CA GLY A 411 32.90 8.18 10.87
C GLY A 411 32.83 6.67 11.14
N ALA A 412 31.70 6.06 10.78
CA ALA A 412 31.37 4.66 11.03
C ALA A 412 32.32 3.68 10.30
N TYR A 413 32.27 2.39 10.67
CA TYR A 413 33.09 1.32 10.06
C TYR A 413 32.88 1.28 8.55
N GLU A 414 31.63 1.32 8.11
CA GLU A 414 31.19 1.26 6.71
C GLU A 414 31.72 2.46 5.91
N GLY A 415 31.90 3.62 6.55
CA GLY A 415 32.43 4.83 5.90
C GLY A 415 33.95 5.00 5.97
N ARG A 416 34.64 4.33 6.89
CA ARG A 416 36.09 4.52 7.13
C ARG A 416 36.82 3.20 7.40
N GLY A 417 36.48 2.53 8.50
CA GLY A 417 37.25 1.39 9.01
C GLY A 417 37.30 0.18 8.10
N ALA A 418 36.25 -0.06 7.31
CA ALA A 418 36.11 -1.23 6.44
C ALA A 418 36.99 -1.16 5.19
N MET A 419 37.35 0.05 4.73
CA MET A 419 38.08 0.28 3.47
C MET A 419 39.40 -0.52 3.38
N VAL A 420 40.04 -0.76 4.52
CA VAL A 420 41.31 -1.48 4.60
C VAL A 420 41.21 -2.93 4.12
N TYR A 421 40.07 -3.60 4.34
CA TYR A 421 39.84 -4.99 3.92
C TYR A 421 39.62 -5.11 2.41
N TYR A 422 39.20 -4.01 1.78
CA TYR A 422 38.89 -3.89 0.36
C TYR A 422 40.06 -3.35 -0.48
N ASP A 423 41.25 -3.18 0.12
CA ASP A 423 42.39 -2.58 -0.56
C ASP A 423 42.07 -1.18 -1.11
N VAL A 424 41.30 -0.41 -0.31
CA VAL A 424 40.95 0.97 -0.59
C VAL A 424 41.84 1.88 0.29
N PRO A 425 42.52 2.88 -0.30
CA PRO A 425 43.53 3.68 0.41
C PRO A 425 42.94 4.70 1.40
N GLY A 426 41.64 4.95 1.39
CA GLY A 426 41.02 5.93 2.28
C GLY A 426 39.49 5.94 2.19
N PRO A 427 38.82 6.78 2.99
CA PRO A 427 37.37 6.93 2.92
C PRO A 427 36.92 7.65 1.65
N PHE A 428 35.63 7.60 1.35
CA PHE A 428 35.03 8.39 0.28
C PHE A 428 35.05 9.90 0.58
N ALA A 429 35.09 10.70 -0.48
CA ALA A 429 34.73 12.11 -0.41
C ALA A 429 33.19 12.24 -0.29
N ALA A 430 32.71 13.36 0.26
CA ALA A 430 31.28 13.65 0.35
C ALA A 430 30.64 13.84 -1.05
N GLY A 431 29.32 13.69 -1.12
CA GLY A 431 28.51 13.86 -2.33
C GLY A 431 28.29 12.58 -3.13
N LEU A 432 28.71 11.40 -2.64
CA LEU A 432 28.50 10.13 -3.35
C LEU A 432 27.03 9.72 -3.39
N GLU A 433 26.27 10.05 -2.34
CA GLU A 433 24.90 9.58 -2.19
C GLU A 433 24.00 10.15 -3.29
N GLN A 434 24.13 11.46 -3.54
CA GLN A 434 23.38 12.15 -4.59
C GLN A 434 23.70 11.60 -5.98
N LYS A 435 24.97 11.30 -6.27
CA LYS A 435 25.37 10.77 -7.58
C LYS A 435 24.68 9.45 -7.91
N ILE A 436 24.54 8.56 -6.92
CA ILE A 436 23.87 7.27 -7.09
C ILE A 436 22.36 7.47 -7.26
N VAL A 437 21.74 8.31 -6.43
CA VAL A 437 20.29 8.62 -6.51
C VAL A 437 19.94 9.26 -7.87
N ASP A 438 20.74 10.21 -8.35
CA ASP A 438 20.57 10.84 -9.65
C ASP A 438 20.69 9.82 -10.79
N ALA A 439 21.68 8.94 -10.72
CA ALA A 439 21.85 7.88 -11.73
C ALA A 439 20.62 6.96 -11.79
N VAL A 440 20.07 6.55 -10.64
CA VAL A 440 18.86 5.72 -10.59
C VAL A 440 17.67 6.47 -11.18
N GLY A 441 17.40 7.71 -10.73
CA GLY A 441 16.29 8.53 -11.20
C GLY A 441 16.34 8.81 -12.70
N GLN A 442 17.52 9.09 -13.24
CA GLN A 442 17.74 9.30 -14.68
C GLN A 442 17.46 8.02 -15.49
N GLN A 443 17.86 6.85 -14.99
CA GLN A 443 17.63 5.60 -15.70
C GLN A 443 16.14 5.21 -15.72
N ILE A 444 15.46 5.25 -14.57
CA ILE A 444 14.06 4.79 -14.50
C ILE A 444 13.07 5.81 -15.08
N GLY A 445 13.37 7.10 -15.05
CA GLY A 445 12.57 8.15 -15.68
C GLY A 445 11.40 8.69 -14.84
N GLN A 446 10.74 9.73 -15.38
CA GLN A 446 9.70 10.51 -14.70
C GLN A 446 8.44 9.70 -14.33
N GLN A 447 8.18 8.58 -15.01
CA GLN A 447 7.04 7.73 -14.69
C GLN A 447 7.15 7.03 -13.32
N PHE A 448 8.34 7.02 -12.72
CA PHE A 448 8.59 6.58 -11.33
C PHE A 448 8.92 7.75 -10.40
N ALA A 449 8.71 9.01 -10.83
CA ALA A 449 8.77 10.14 -9.92
C ALA A 449 7.67 9.99 -8.87
N SER A 450 7.95 10.42 -7.64
CA SER A 450 6.93 10.49 -6.60
C SER A 450 5.77 11.38 -7.09
N PRO A 451 4.51 10.91 -7.06
CA PRO A 451 3.36 11.75 -7.42
C PRO A 451 3.14 12.90 -6.44
N VAL A 452 3.78 12.83 -5.26
CA VAL A 452 3.77 13.86 -4.23
C VAL A 452 5.03 14.72 -4.35
N ASP A 453 4.85 16.03 -4.45
CA ASP A 453 5.93 17.02 -4.29
C ASP A 453 6.08 17.42 -2.81
N PRO A 454 7.18 17.02 -2.12
CA PRO A 454 7.38 17.35 -0.72
C PRO A 454 7.44 18.84 -0.43
N GLN A 455 7.88 19.65 -1.39
CA GLN A 455 7.92 21.10 -1.20
C GLN A 455 6.50 21.67 -1.01
N ARG A 456 5.51 20.98 -1.58
CA ARG A 456 4.09 21.32 -1.51
C ARG A 456 3.31 20.56 -0.43
N THR A 457 4.01 19.78 0.40
CA THR A 457 3.43 19.04 1.53
C THR A 457 4.25 19.22 2.82
N GLN A 458 4.98 20.34 2.93
CA GLN A 458 5.85 20.68 4.08
C GLN A 458 6.85 19.57 4.43
N GLY A 459 7.40 18.91 3.42
CA GLY A 459 8.34 17.80 3.55
C GLY A 459 7.70 16.47 3.95
N SER A 460 6.39 16.41 4.17
CA SER A 460 5.69 15.17 4.53
C SER A 460 5.36 14.33 3.31
N ARG A 461 5.31 13.01 3.49
CA ARG A 461 4.95 12.05 2.46
C ARG A 461 3.96 11.05 3.05
N PRO A 462 3.07 10.46 2.24
CA PRO A 462 2.18 9.42 2.72
C PRO A 462 3.01 8.25 3.24
N LEU A 463 2.61 7.68 4.37
CA LEU A 463 3.16 6.41 4.84
C LEU A 463 2.68 5.26 3.92
N SER A 464 3.36 4.12 3.91
CA SER A 464 2.76 2.89 3.33
C SER A 464 1.51 2.47 4.12
N PRO A 465 0.59 1.67 3.54
CA PRO A 465 -0.62 1.23 4.24
C PRO A 465 -0.34 0.58 5.61
N GLN A 466 0.69 -0.27 5.71
CA GLN A 466 1.05 -0.94 6.96
C GLN A 466 1.65 0.04 7.98
N GLN A 467 2.47 1.00 7.53
CA GLN A 467 2.99 2.06 8.41
C GLN A 467 1.88 2.98 8.91
N ALA A 468 0.86 3.25 8.09
CA ALA A 468 -0.28 4.04 8.52
C ALA A 468 -1.14 3.33 9.54
N VAL A 469 -1.35 2.01 9.42
CA VAL A 469 -1.99 1.22 10.50
C VAL A 469 -1.19 1.33 11.80
N ALA A 470 0.14 1.22 11.74
CA ALA A 470 0.99 1.38 12.92
C ALA A 470 0.97 2.81 13.51
N ALA A 471 0.62 3.81 12.70
CA ALA A 471 0.46 5.20 13.11
C ALA A 471 -0.89 5.48 13.79
N LEU A 472 -1.86 4.55 13.72
CA LEU A 472 -3.17 4.65 14.36
C LEU A 472 -3.11 4.31 15.85
N GLN A 473 -3.90 5.03 16.63
CA GLN A 473 -4.06 4.89 18.06
C GLN A 473 -5.54 4.67 18.36
N THR A 474 -5.84 3.63 19.14
CA THR A 474 -7.19 3.30 19.63
C THR A 474 -7.06 2.72 21.04
N HIS A 475 -8.17 2.40 21.70
CA HIS A 475 -8.17 1.80 23.04
C HIS A 475 -7.39 0.47 23.05
N ASP A 476 -6.69 0.17 24.16
CA ASP A 476 -5.77 -0.98 24.26
C ASP A 476 -6.42 -2.34 24.03
N GLU A 477 -7.73 -2.45 24.20
CA GLU A 477 -8.51 -3.68 23.97
C GLU A 477 -8.94 -3.86 22.50
N LEU A 478 -8.83 -2.81 21.69
CA LEU A 478 -9.19 -2.78 20.29
C LEU A 478 -7.95 -2.93 19.39
N THR A 479 -8.19 -3.38 18.16
CA THR A 479 -7.19 -3.45 17.10
C THR A 479 -7.80 -2.97 15.80
N VAL A 480 -6.93 -2.50 14.90
CA VAL A 480 -7.31 -1.98 13.60
C VAL A 480 -6.70 -2.87 12.53
N ASP A 481 -7.56 -3.48 11.72
CA ASP A 481 -7.16 -4.24 10.55
C ASP A 481 -7.25 -3.35 9.29
N LEU A 482 -6.27 -3.48 8.38
CA LEU A 482 -6.38 -2.91 7.04
C LEU A 482 -7.22 -3.84 6.17
N MET A 483 -8.31 -3.32 5.61
CA MET A 483 -9.24 -4.12 4.79
C MET A 483 -9.02 -3.90 3.30
N VAL A 484 -8.79 -2.66 2.88
CA VAL A 484 -8.51 -2.27 1.49
C VAL A 484 -7.55 -1.09 1.50
N ALA A 485 -6.62 -1.03 0.54
CA ALA A 485 -5.75 0.10 0.33
C ALA A 485 -5.52 0.34 -1.17
N GLU A 486 -4.87 1.45 -1.51
CA GLU A 486 -4.27 1.63 -2.82
C GLU A 486 -3.38 0.43 -3.23
N PRO A 487 -3.36 0.04 -4.52
CA PRO A 487 -4.05 0.64 -5.66
C PRO A 487 -5.47 0.08 -5.91
N LEU A 488 -6.02 -0.77 -5.03
CA LEU A 488 -7.37 -1.34 -5.23
C LEU A 488 -8.45 -0.26 -5.21
N ILE A 489 -8.23 0.80 -4.44
CA ILE A 489 -9.09 1.98 -4.35
C ILE A 489 -8.24 3.24 -4.33
N ALA A 490 -8.84 4.39 -4.63
CA ALA A 490 -8.33 5.69 -4.26
C ALA A 490 -9.46 6.71 -4.04
N ASP A 491 -9.20 7.72 -3.21
CA ASP A 491 -10.19 8.72 -2.80
C ASP A 491 -11.54 8.14 -2.35
N PRO A 492 -11.57 7.07 -1.53
CA PRO A 492 -12.83 6.50 -1.09
C PRO A 492 -13.54 7.50 -0.16
N VAL A 493 -14.83 7.72 -0.39
CA VAL A 493 -15.65 8.64 0.44
C VAL A 493 -16.87 7.99 1.09
N ALA A 494 -17.35 6.89 0.50
CA ALA A 494 -18.46 6.13 1.05
C ALA A 494 -18.37 4.66 0.63
N ILE A 495 -18.83 3.77 1.51
CA ILE A 495 -18.95 2.34 1.23
C ILE A 495 -20.33 1.80 1.59
N ASP A 496 -20.70 0.68 0.95
CA ASP A 496 -21.80 -0.19 1.38
C ASP A 496 -21.52 -1.66 1.00
N PHE A 497 -22.21 -2.60 1.64
CA PHE A 497 -21.95 -4.03 1.53
C PHE A 497 -23.11 -4.76 0.85
N GLY A 498 -22.80 -5.53 -0.20
CA GLY A 498 -23.74 -6.36 -0.94
C GLY A 498 -24.15 -7.63 -0.19
N PRO A 499 -25.33 -8.21 -0.49
CA PRO A 499 -25.77 -9.47 0.12
C PRO A 499 -24.89 -10.67 -0.27
N ASP A 500 -24.04 -10.49 -1.29
CA ASP A 500 -23.12 -11.47 -1.86
C ASP A 500 -21.69 -11.41 -1.27
N GLY A 501 -21.45 -10.52 -0.31
CA GLY A 501 -20.13 -10.34 0.30
C GLY A 501 -19.29 -9.22 -0.33
N ARG A 502 -19.76 -8.59 -1.40
CA ARG A 502 -18.97 -7.58 -2.11
C ARG A 502 -19.05 -6.21 -1.44
N LEU A 503 -17.97 -5.45 -1.55
CA LEU A 503 -17.86 -4.09 -1.05
C LEU A 503 -17.98 -3.10 -2.20
N TRP A 504 -18.93 -2.17 -2.08
CA TRP A 504 -19.13 -1.08 -3.02
C TRP A 504 -18.46 0.17 -2.48
N VAL A 505 -17.64 0.84 -3.29
CA VAL A 505 -16.87 2.01 -2.86
C VAL A 505 -17.11 3.17 -3.81
N ALA A 506 -17.61 4.30 -3.30
CA ALA A 506 -17.65 5.56 -4.03
C ALA A 506 -16.28 6.25 -3.94
N GLU A 507 -15.69 6.57 -5.10
CA GLU A 507 -14.40 7.24 -5.22
C GLU A 507 -14.58 8.65 -5.78
N MET A 508 -14.06 9.67 -5.08
CA MET A 508 -14.22 11.08 -5.46
C MET A 508 -12.92 11.68 -6.05
N TYR A 509 -12.35 11.06 -7.08
CA TYR A 509 -11.13 11.54 -7.78
C TYR A 509 -11.21 12.98 -8.29
N ASP A 510 -12.43 13.45 -8.59
CA ASP A 510 -12.68 14.82 -9.04
C ASP A 510 -12.67 15.84 -7.91
N TYR A 511 -12.54 15.43 -6.64
CA TYR A 511 -12.29 16.36 -5.55
C TYR A 511 -10.90 17.04 -5.68
N PRO A 512 -10.76 18.36 -5.41
CA PRO A 512 -11.80 19.31 -5.02
C PRO A 512 -12.44 20.11 -6.16
N ALA A 513 -11.96 20.03 -7.41
CA ALA A 513 -12.30 21.00 -8.46
C ALA A 513 -12.73 20.41 -9.82
N GLY A 514 -12.81 19.09 -9.94
CA GLY A 514 -12.95 18.34 -11.19
C GLY A 514 -11.68 17.54 -11.49
N ALA A 515 -11.81 16.45 -12.25
CA ALA A 515 -10.69 15.59 -12.65
C ALA A 515 -9.57 16.35 -13.41
N ARG A 516 -9.97 17.40 -14.13
CA ARG A 516 -9.07 18.31 -14.87
C ARG A 516 -9.38 19.78 -14.58
N GLY A 517 -10.02 20.06 -13.44
CA GLY A 517 -10.63 21.37 -13.16
C GLY A 517 -12.02 21.53 -13.77
N ASP A 518 -12.59 22.73 -13.58
CA ASP A 518 -13.88 23.17 -14.14
C ASP A 518 -15.05 22.19 -13.95
N PHE A 519 -15.13 21.53 -12.78
CA PHE A 519 -16.17 20.56 -12.44
C PHE A 519 -16.26 19.34 -13.39
N GLN A 520 -15.21 19.06 -14.16
CA GLN A 520 -15.18 17.87 -15.03
C GLN A 520 -15.33 16.60 -14.20
N PRO A 521 -16.30 15.73 -14.50
CA PRO A 521 -16.52 14.48 -13.76
C PRO A 521 -15.30 13.57 -13.81
N GLY A 522 -14.99 12.95 -12.69
CA GLY A 522 -13.94 11.93 -12.59
C GLY A 522 -14.21 10.88 -11.53
N GLY A 523 -15.26 11.06 -10.73
CA GLY A 523 -15.68 10.11 -9.73
C GLY A 523 -16.14 8.78 -10.31
N ARG A 524 -16.11 7.77 -9.44
CA ARG A 524 -16.33 6.37 -9.81
C ARG A 524 -17.05 5.62 -8.70
N VAL A 525 -17.58 4.45 -9.04
CA VAL A 525 -17.94 3.39 -8.10
C VAL A 525 -17.07 2.19 -8.42
N ARG A 526 -16.42 1.64 -7.39
CA ARG A 526 -15.70 0.36 -7.45
C ARG A 526 -16.54 -0.76 -6.86
N LEU A 527 -16.42 -1.92 -7.47
CA LEU A 527 -16.80 -3.18 -6.88
C LEU A 527 -15.53 -3.88 -6.39
N VAL A 528 -15.44 -4.10 -5.09
CA VAL A 528 -14.29 -4.71 -4.44
C VAL A 528 -14.71 -6.08 -3.89
N GLU A 529 -13.95 -7.12 -4.21
CA GLU A 529 -14.24 -8.52 -3.93
C GLU A 529 -13.10 -9.15 -3.11
N ASP A 530 -13.49 -10.05 -2.20
CA ASP A 530 -12.62 -11.05 -1.58
C ASP A 530 -12.68 -12.29 -2.50
N ALA A 531 -11.70 -12.41 -3.40
CA ALA A 531 -11.74 -13.39 -4.47
C ALA A 531 -11.35 -14.80 -4.01
N ASP A 532 -10.58 -14.91 -2.92
CA ASP A 532 -10.09 -16.18 -2.37
C ASP A 532 -10.85 -16.65 -1.11
N GLY A 533 -11.68 -15.78 -0.53
CA GLY A 533 -12.51 -16.05 0.63
C GLY A 533 -11.77 -16.00 1.96
N ASP A 534 -10.61 -15.34 2.03
CA ASP A 534 -9.79 -15.23 3.25
C ASP A 534 -10.30 -14.15 4.23
N GLY A 535 -11.32 -13.38 3.83
CA GLY A 535 -11.89 -12.27 4.59
C GLY A 535 -11.22 -10.92 4.33
N ARG A 536 -10.32 -10.83 3.35
CA ARG A 536 -9.68 -9.60 2.88
C ARG A 536 -10.03 -9.36 1.42
N TYR A 537 -10.22 -8.10 1.08
CA TYR A 537 -10.53 -7.71 -0.28
C TYR A 537 -9.24 -7.59 -1.10
N ASP A 538 -9.19 -8.28 -2.24
CA ASP A 538 -7.99 -8.46 -3.05
C ASP A 538 -8.22 -8.21 -4.55
N ARG A 539 -9.47 -8.00 -4.98
CA ARG A 539 -9.84 -7.66 -6.34
C ARG A 539 -10.69 -6.40 -6.36
N SER A 540 -10.43 -5.52 -7.32
CA SER A 540 -11.21 -4.29 -7.53
C SER A 540 -11.49 -4.07 -9.00
N THR A 541 -12.76 -3.82 -9.33
CA THR A 541 -13.24 -3.53 -10.69
C THR A 541 -13.88 -2.14 -10.70
N VAL A 542 -13.63 -1.34 -11.74
CA VAL A 542 -14.43 -0.11 -11.96
C VAL A 542 -15.82 -0.54 -12.40
N PHE A 543 -16.80 -0.33 -11.54
CA PHE A 543 -18.19 -0.68 -11.85
C PHE A 543 -18.89 0.42 -12.65
N LEU A 544 -18.68 1.68 -12.26
CA LEU A 544 -19.23 2.85 -12.94
C LEU A 544 -18.21 4.00 -12.87
N ASP A 545 -17.99 4.71 -13.96
CA ASP A 545 -17.08 5.86 -14.02
C ASP A 545 -17.73 7.10 -14.65
N GLY A 546 -16.96 8.19 -14.68
CA GLY A 546 -17.38 9.44 -15.33
C GLY A 546 -18.53 10.15 -14.61
N ILE A 547 -18.76 9.86 -13.33
CA ILE A 547 -19.83 10.48 -12.53
C ILE A 547 -19.29 11.68 -11.72
N PRO A 548 -20.09 12.76 -11.56
CA PRO A 548 -19.63 13.97 -10.90
C PRO A 548 -19.69 13.87 -9.37
N PHE A 549 -18.55 13.98 -8.70
CA PHE A 549 -18.42 14.11 -7.24
C PHE A 549 -19.34 13.15 -6.46
N PRO A 550 -19.18 11.82 -6.63
CA PRO A 550 -20.01 10.86 -5.92
C PRO A 550 -19.77 10.97 -4.41
N THR A 551 -20.84 11.07 -3.64
CA THR A 551 -20.85 11.31 -2.19
C THR A 551 -21.50 10.19 -1.40
N GLY A 552 -21.98 9.15 -2.07
CA GLY A 552 -22.66 8.02 -1.44
C GLY A 552 -22.90 6.89 -2.43
N VAL A 553 -22.80 5.66 -1.93
CA VAL A 553 -23.18 4.42 -2.61
C VAL A 553 -24.03 3.61 -1.65
N THR A 554 -25.13 3.02 -2.14
CA THR A 554 -26.04 2.22 -1.31
C THR A 554 -26.58 1.06 -2.12
N VAL A 555 -26.45 -0.16 -1.62
CA VAL A 555 -26.94 -1.37 -2.28
C VAL A 555 -28.47 -1.31 -2.39
N TRP A 556 -28.95 -1.57 -3.60
CA TRP A 556 -30.38 -1.54 -3.89
C TRP A 556 -30.71 -2.53 -5.00
N ARG A 557 -31.67 -3.42 -4.76
CA ARG A 557 -32.09 -4.44 -5.72
C ARG A 557 -30.91 -5.30 -6.18
N LYS A 558 -30.54 -5.19 -7.46
CA LYS A 558 -29.45 -5.96 -8.10
C LYS A 558 -28.18 -5.13 -8.30
N GLY A 559 -28.19 -3.87 -7.88
CA GLY A 559 -27.09 -2.94 -8.08
C GLY A 559 -27.01 -1.94 -6.94
N VAL A 560 -26.75 -0.68 -7.28
CA VAL A 560 -26.53 0.39 -6.31
C VAL A 560 -27.26 1.68 -6.67
N LEU A 561 -27.68 2.41 -5.64
CA LEU A 561 -27.99 3.82 -5.70
C LEU A 561 -26.70 4.63 -5.51
N VAL A 562 -26.50 5.65 -6.34
CA VAL A 562 -25.32 6.51 -6.29
C VAL A 562 -25.75 7.96 -6.14
N CYS A 563 -25.29 8.61 -5.07
CA CYS A 563 -25.45 10.05 -4.88
C CYS A 563 -24.35 10.77 -5.67
N ALA A 564 -24.71 11.43 -6.78
CA ALA A 564 -23.79 12.17 -7.63
C ALA A 564 -24.48 13.46 -8.12
N ALA A 565 -24.53 14.48 -7.26
CA ALA A 565 -25.31 15.69 -7.51
C ALA A 565 -24.98 16.31 -8.89
N PRO A 566 -26.00 16.66 -9.70
CA PRO A 566 -27.38 16.94 -9.28
C PRO A 566 -28.29 15.71 -9.21
N ASP A 567 -27.77 14.49 -9.41
CA ASP A 567 -28.56 13.30 -9.61
C ASP A 567 -28.42 12.27 -8.47
N ILE A 568 -29.47 11.46 -8.28
CA ILE A 568 -29.36 10.12 -7.68
C ILE A 568 -29.55 9.11 -8.82
N LEU A 569 -28.53 8.27 -9.01
CA LEU A 569 -28.49 7.25 -10.06
C LEU A 569 -28.83 5.88 -9.48
N TYR A 570 -29.41 5.01 -10.31
CA TYR A 570 -29.41 3.56 -10.12
C TYR A 570 -28.49 2.95 -11.16
N ALA A 571 -27.56 2.09 -10.73
CA ALA A 571 -26.63 1.39 -11.60
C ALA A 571 -26.64 -0.11 -11.30
N GLU A 572 -26.70 -0.95 -12.33
CA GLU A 572 -26.82 -2.42 -12.25
C GLU A 572 -25.96 -3.07 -13.34
N ASP A 573 -25.38 -4.22 -13.01
CA ASP A 573 -24.75 -5.17 -13.94
C ASP A 573 -25.74 -6.31 -14.23
N THR A 574 -26.13 -6.46 -15.49
CA THR A 574 -27.09 -7.46 -15.96
C THR A 574 -26.48 -8.64 -16.71
N ASP A 575 -25.19 -8.59 -17.05
CA ASP A 575 -24.50 -9.63 -17.84
C ASP A 575 -23.38 -10.36 -17.09
N GLY A 576 -23.01 -9.89 -15.90
CA GLY A 576 -22.06 -10.50 -14.97
C GLY A 576 -20.59 -10.13 -15.21
N ASP A 577 -20.32 -9.12 -16.05
CA ASP A 577 -18.96 -8.64 -16.32
C ASP A 577 -18.38 -7.73 -15.23
N ARG A 578 -19.17 -7.42 -14.18
CA ARG A 578 -18.86 -6.53 -13.03
C ARG A 578 -18.82 -5.05 -13.38
N GLN A 579 -19.37 -4.65 -14.52
CA GLN A 579 -19.55 -3.26 -14.93
C GLN A 579 -21.03 -2.94 -15.08
N ALA A 580 -21.40 -1.69 -14.80
CA ALA A 580 -22.78 -1.26 -14.95
C ALA A 580 -23.14 -1.09 -16.43
N ASP A 581 -23.98 -1.96 -16.97
CA ASP A 581 -24.58 -1.80 -18.29
C ASP A 581 -25.93 -1.06 -18.23
N VAL A 582 -26.55 -1.00 -17.05
CA VAL A 582 -27.75 -0.21 -16.80
C VAL A 582 -27.43 0.94 -15.87
N VAL A 583 -27.59 2.18 -16.36
CA VAL A 583 -27.50 3.40 -15.54
C VAL A 583 -28.72 4.27 -15.77
N ARG A 584 -29.48 4.57 -14.70
CA ARG A 584 -30.73 5.36 -14.76
C ARG A 584 -30.68 6.50 -13.76
N LYS A 585 -31.08 7.70 -14.19
CA LYS A 585 -31.39 8.80 -13.27
C LYS A 585 -32.73 8.52 -12.62
N LEU A 586 -32.77 8.45 -11.28
CA LEU A 586 -34.03 8.32 -10.55
C LEU A 586 -34.56 9.69 -10.14
N TYR A 587 -33.66 10.55 -9.66
CA TYR A 587 -33.97 11.89 -9.18
C TYR A 587 -32.91 12.87 -9.67
N SER A 588 -33.31 14.12 -9.94
CA SER A 588 -32.40 15.20 -10.33
C SER A 588 -32.84 16.54 -9.74
N GLY A 589 -31.93 17.51 -9.71
CA GLY A 589 -32.19 18.87 -9.21
C GLY A 589 -31.58 19.17 -7.83
N PHE A 590 -30.75 18.26 -7.29
CA PHE A 590 -30.00 18.51 -6.07
C PHE A 590 -28.92 19.58 -6.29
N GLY A 591 -28.69 20.42 -5.28
CA GLY A 591 -27.70 21.50 -5.32
C GLY A 591 -26.28 21.03 -5.62
N THR A 592 -25.58 21.80 -6.47
CA THR A 592 -24.20 21.51 -6.92
C THR A 592 -23.21 22.62 -6.59
N GLN A 593 -23.66 23.68 -5.90
CA GLN A 593 -22.89 24.90 -5.66
C GLN A 593 -21.74 24.70 -4.67
N ASN A 594 -21.80 23.64 -3.86
CA ASN A 594 -20.77 23.23 -2.92
C ASN A 594 -20.22 21.86 -3.32
N TYR A 595 -18.93 21.62 -3.10
CA TYR A 595 -18.26 20.40 -3.54
C TYR A 595 -18.45 19.24 -2.56
N GLN A 596 -18.59 19.51 -1.26
CA GLN A 596 -18.70 18.50 -0.20
C GLN A 596 -20.14 18.32 0.29
N ALA A 597 -20.86 19.42 0.43
CA ALA A 597 -22.21 19.46 0.96
C ALA A 597 -23.20 19.30 -0.21
N ARG A 598 -23.31 18.07 -0.70
CA ARG A 598 -24.19 17.61 -1.79
C ARG A 598 -25.13 16.52 -1.26
N VAL A 599 -26.05 16.04 -2.07
CA VAL A 599 -26.89 14.88 -1.72
C VAL A 599 -26.03 13.71 -1.25
N ASN A 600 -26.32 13.08 -0.11
CA ASN A 600 -25.47 12.00 0.46
C ASN A 600 -26.23 11.11 1.47
N SER A 601 -25.53 10.07 1.94
CA SER A 601 -25.94 9.19 3.05
C SER A 601 -27.36 8.63 2.92
N LEU A 602 -27.61 7.83 1.87
CA LEU A 602 -28.89 7.12 1.74
C LEU A 602 -28.95 5.96 2.75
N GLN A 603 -30.01 5.93 3.57
CA GLN A 603 -30.19 4.92 4.62
C GLN A 603 -31.62 4.38 4.64
N PHE A 604 -31.77 3.06 4.70
CA PHE A 604 -33.08 2.40 4.77
C PHE A 604 -33.73 2.56 6.15
N GLY A 605 -34.99 3.02 6.18
CA GLY A 605 -35.80 3.24 7.36
C GLY A 605 -36.76 2.09 7.67
N LEU A 606 -37.18 1.98 8.93
CA LEU A 606 -38.14 0.96 9.40
C LEU A 606 -39.55 1.09 8.78
N ASP A 607 -39.85 2.23 8.17
CA ASP A 607 -41.08 2.49 7.43
C ASP A 607 -40.98 2.12 5.93
N ASN A 608 -39.90 1.45 5.54
CA ASN A 608 -39.57 1.01 4.18
C ASN A 608 -39.30 2.15 3.20
N TRP A 609 -38.89 3.32 3.70
CA TRP A 609 -38.38 4.43 2.89
C TRP A 609 -36.87 4.53 2.98
N VAL A 610 -36.23 5.09 1.95
CA VAL A 610 -34.81 5.43 1.98
C VAL A 610 -34.67 6.91 2.29
N TYR A 611 -33.98 7.26 3.37
CA TYR A 611 -33.75 8.64 3.78
C TYR A 611 -32.39 9.12 3.30
N GLY A 612 -32.26 10.42 3.03
CA GLY A 612 -30.98 11.00 2.59
C GLY A 612 -30.80 12.45 3.03
N SER A 613 -29.55 12.89 3.03
CA SER A 613 -29.18 14.28 3.28
C SER A 613 -29.18 15.10 2.00
N CYS A 614 -29.60 16.36 2.11
CA CYS A 614 -29.51 17.35 1.03
C CYS A 614 -28.22 18.18 1.00
N GLY A 615 -27.28 17.96 1.93
CA GLY A 615 -26.00 18.68 1.94
C GLY A 615 -26.10 20.20 2.07
N LEU A 616 -27.04 20.74 2.85
CA LEU A 616 -27.29 22.18 3.14
C LEU A 616 -28.18 22.99 2.18
N PHE A 617 -28.23 22.69 0.88
CA PHE A 617 -28.86 23.56 -0.12
C PHE A 617 -30.15 23.02 -0.74
N GLY A 618 -30.38 21.70 -0.61
CA GLY A 618 -31.52 20.99 -1.17
C GLY A 618 -31.72 21.25 -2.66
N GLY A 619 -32.91 21.71 -3.04
CA GLY A 619 -33.28 21.98 -4.43
C GLY A 619 -34.72 21.64 -4.75
N ARG A 620 -35.10 21.89 -6.01
CA ARG A 620 -36.37 21.46 -6.60
C ARG A 620 -36.14 20.14 -7.32
N ILE A 621 -36.55 19.06 -6.69
CA ILE A 621 -36.19 17.71 -7.13
C ILE A 621 -37.24 17.17 -8.09
N GLU A 622 -36.79 16.75 -9.27
CA GLU A 622 -37.59 16.08 -10.29
C GLU A 622 -37.38 14.57 -10.19
N SER A 623 -38.46 13.81 -10.35
CA SER A 623 -38.44 12.35 -10.38
C SER A 623 -38.68 11.85 -11.80
N PHE A 624 -37.87 10.91 -12.25
CA PHE A 624 -38.00 10.31 -13.58
C PHE A 624 -39.10 9.23 -13.66
N ALA A 625 -39.82 8.97 -12.56
CA ALA A 625 -41.01 8.11 -12.54
C ALA A 625 -42.33 8.86 -12.81
N GLY A 626 -42.27 10.17 -13.09
CA GLY A 626 -43.44 10.97 -13.43
C GLY A 626 -44.23 11.52 -12.23
N THR A 627 -43.65 11.52 -11.03
CA THR A 627 -44.26 12.20 -9.87
C THR A 627 -44.02 13.72 -9.94
N PRO A 628 -44.89 14.56 -9.35
CA PRO A 628 -44.67 16.01 -9.29
C PRO A 628 -43.34 16.37 -8.63
N PRO A 629 -42.64 17.42 -9.11
CA PRO A 629 -41.41 17.89 -8.48
C PRO A 629 -41.63 18.36 -7.03
N VAL A 630 -40.63 18.16 -6.19
CA VAL A 630 -40.70 18.47 -4.75
C VAL A 630 -39.68 19.54 -4.37
N GLU A 631 -40.15 20.59 -3.70
CA GLU A 631 -39.29 21.64 -3.16
C GLU A 631 -38.77 21.25 -1.78
N LEU A 632 -37.48 20.96 -1.67
CA LEU A 632 -36.87 20.57 -0.40
C LEU A 632 -36.49 21.78 0.45
N GLY A 633 -36.11 22.90 -0.16
CA GLY A 633 -35.48 24.01 0.58
C GLY A 633 -34.17 23.54 1.20
N ASP A 634 -33.98 23.72 2.50
CA ASP A 634 -32.81 23.23 3.23
C ASP A 634 -33.08 21.93 4.02
N ARG A 635 -34.22 21.26 3.75
CA ARG A 635 -34.60 20.01 4.40
C ARG A 635 -33.94 18.80 3.76
N ASP A 636 -33.70 17.77 4.57
CA ASP A 636 -33.41 16.42 4.14
C ASP A 636 -34.64 15.79 3.45
N PHE A 637 -34.53 14.53 3.01
CA PHE A 637 -35.61 13.87 2.26
C PHE A 637 -35.74 12.39 2.59
N ARG A 638 -36.85 11.81 2.13
CA ARG A 638 -37.02 10.36 1.97
C ARG A 638 -37.58 10.03 0.59
N ILE A 639 -37.17 8.90 0.03
CA ILE A 639 -37.56 8.40 -1.29
C ILE A 639 -38.06 6.96 -1.23
N ARG A 640 -38.91 6.63 -2.21
CA ARG A 640 -39.18 5.26 -2.66
C ARG A 640 -38.57 5.08 -4.05
N PRO A 641 -37.33 4.56 -4.14
CA PRO A 641 -36.59 4.52 -5.40
C PRO A 641 -37.38 3.86 -6.55
N ASP A 642 -38.10 2.79 -6.25
CA ASP A 642 -38.82 2.01 -7.28
C ASP A 642 -40.10 2.70 -7.81
N THR A 643 -40.74 3.56 -6.99
CA THR A 643 -41.95 4.29 -7.40
C THR A 643 -41.66 5.75 -7.75
N GLY A 644 -40.43 6.20 -7.55
CA GLY A 644 -40.00 7.58 -7.74
C GLY A 644 -40.64 8.61 -6.81
N VAL A 645 -41.32 8.19 -5.73
CA VAL A 645 -41.93 9.14 -4.78
C VAL A 645 -40.83 9.74 -3.90
N LEU A 646 -40.90 11.04 -3.65
CA LEU A 646 -40.00 11.76 -2.75
C LEU A 646 -40.83 12.66 -1.82
N GLU A 647 -40.42 12.75 -0.55
CA GLU A 647 -41.00 13.66 0.44
C GLU A 647 -39.90 14.38 1.24
N PRO A 648 -40.13 15.64 1.66
CA PRO A 648 -39.25 16.29 2.63
C PRO A 648 -39.19 15.51 3.95
N ALA A 649 -38.03 15.51 4.58
CA ALA A 649 -37.80 14.96 5.90
C ALA A 649 -37.17 16.01 6.83
N THR A 650 -37.44 15.91 8.12
CA THR A 650 -36.87 16.84 9.10
C THR A 650 -35.37 16.67 9.16
N GLY A 651 -34.67 17.78 9.05
CA GLY A 651 -33.23 17.88 9.26
C GLY A 651 -32.59 18.73 8.17
N ARG A 652 -31.45 19.31 8.53
CA ARG A 652 -30.53 19.97 7.60
C ARG A 652 -29.18 19.33 7.80
N THR A 653 -29.10 18.06 7.45
CA THR A 653 -27.87 17.27 7.59
C THR A 653 -26.88 17.77 6.55
N GLN A 654 -25.63 17.96 6.93
CA GLN A 654 -24.57 18.24 5.96
C GLN A 654 -23.97 16.95 5.41
N GLN A 655 -23.71 15.99 6.32
CA GLN A 655 -23.19 14.65 6.03
C GLN A 655 -23.70 13.66 7.09
N GLY A 656 -23.75 12.38 6.75
CA GLY A 656 -24.00 11.29 7.72
C GLY A 656 -25.45 11.24 8.22
N ARG A 657 -26.44 11.24 7.31
CA ARG A 657 -27.85 11.00 7.66
C ARG A 657 -28.04 9.52 8.03
N VAL A 658 -28.06 9.22 9.32
CA VAL A 658 -28.10 7.85 9.83
C VAL A 658 -29.20 7.65 10.86
N ARG A 659 -29.47 6.40 11.22
CA ARG A 659 -30.41 6.06 12.29
C ARG A 659 -29.86 5.00 13.24
N ASP A 660 -30.45 4.94 14.43
CA ASP A 660 -30.30 3.78 15.32
C ASP A 660 -31.28 2.65 14.95
N ASP A 661 -31.30 1.60 15.77
CA ASP A 661 -32.19 0.45 15.63
C ASP A 661 -33.67 0.75 15.94
N TRP A 662 -33.96 1.88 16.56
CA TRP A 662 -35.29 2.26 17.03
C TRP A 662 -35.97 3.30 16.13
N GLY A 663 -35.31 3.69 15.04
CA GLY A 663 -35.83 4.64 14.07
C GLY A 663 -35.60 6.11 14.45
N ASN A 664 -34.70 6.39 15.41
CA ASN A 664 -34.25 7.75 15.69
C ASN A 664 -33.25 8.19 14.63
N TRP A 665 -33.47 9.39 14.06
CA TRP A 665 -32.65 9.91 12.97
C TRP A 665 -31.64 10.93 13.45
N PHE A 666 -30.41 10.80 12.96
CA PHE A 666 -29.28 11.65 13.29
C PHE A 666 -28.59 12.22 12.05
N GLY A 667 -27.81 13.27 12.25
CA GLY A 667 -26.99 13.90 11.22
C GLY A 667 -25.90 14.78 11.83
N CYS A 668 -24.84 15.08 11.07
CA CYS A 668 -23.79 15.98 11.52
C CYS A 668 -23.66 17.23 10.63
N SER A 669 -22.82 18.15 11.07
CA SER A 669 -22.37 19.33 10.31
C SER A 669 -20.91 19.61 10.64
N ASN A 670 -20.21 20.41 9.84
CA ASN A 670 -18.77 20.68 10.03
C ASN A 670 -18.36 21.05 11.47
N GLY A 671 -19.22 21.74 12.21
CA GLY A 671 -18.96 22.16 13.61
C GLY A 671 -19.80 21.43 14.66
N ASN A 672 -20.49 20.34 14.32
CA ASN A 672 -21.31 19.59 15.28
C ASN A 672 -21.30 18.10 14.95
N PHE A 673 -20.80 17.29 15.89
CA PHE A 673 -20.60 15.86 15.71
C PHE A 673 -21.89 15.07 15.54
N CYS A 674 -22.99 15.47 16.18
CA CYS A 674 -24.23 14.71 16.14
C CYS A 674 -25.44 15.59 16.51
N ARG A 675 -26.47 15.54 15.67
CA ARG A 675 -27.77 16.14 15.88
C ARG A 675 -28.84 15.07 15.81
N HIS A 676 -29.87 15.19 16.63
CA HIS A 676 -31.05 14.32 16.60
C HIS A 676 -32.24 15.08 16.00
N TYR A 677 -33.06 14.38 15.22
CA TYR A 677 -34.27 14.91 14.56
C TYR A 677 -35.54 14.29 15.16
N PRO A 678 -35.98 14.74 16.36
CA PRO A 678 -37.01 14.06 17.15
C PRO A 678 -38.43 14.15 16.56
N LEU A 679 -38.68 15.08 15.64
CA LEU A 679 -40.02 15.33 15.08
C LEU A 679 -39.99 15.11 13.57
N ALA A 680 -40.70 14.11 13.06
CA ALA A 680 -40.74 13.83 11.63
C ALA A 680 -41.61 14.84 10.85
N ASP A 681 -41.09 15.32 9.70
CA ASP A 681 -41.74 16.34 8.85
C ASP A 681 -43.17 15.94 8.47
N HIS A 682 -43.39 14.66 8.13
CA HIS A 682 -44.69 14.18 7.70
C HIS A 682 -45.80 14.26 8.76
N TYR A 683 -45.47 14.41 10.05
CA TYR A 683 -46.44 14.75 11.08
C TYR A 683 -46.65 16.26 11.19
N LEU A 684 -45.56 17.05 11.13
CA LEU A 684 -45.61 18.50 11.21
C LEU A 684 -46.42 19.12 10.07
N ARG A 685 -46.19 18.66 8.83
CA ARG A 685 -46.88 19.18 7.63
C ARG A 685 -48.39 18.93 7.61
N ARG A 686 -48.91 18.02 8.45
CA ARG A 686 -50.37 17.76 8.55
C ARG A 686 -51.12 18.96 9.14
N ASN A 687 -50.43 19.82 9.89
CA ASN A 687 -50.98 21.07 10.39
C ASN A 687 -50.13 22.25 9.89
N PRO A 688 -50.47 22.87 8.75
CA PRO A 688 -49.71 23.99 8.21
C PRO A 688 -49.72 25.25 9.10
N HIS A 689 -50.57 25.28 10.13
CA HIS A 689 -50.62 26.37 11.12
C HIS A 689 -49.74 26.12 12.36
N LEU A 690 -49.16 24.92 12.50
CA LEU A 690 -48.25 24.59 13.60
C LEU A 690 -46.81 24.96 13.23
N ALA A 691 -46.33 26.07 13.78
CA ALA A 691 -44.91 26.43 13.71
C ALA A 691 -44.11 25.67 14.78
N ALA A 692 -43.55 24.51 14.41
CA ALA A 692 -42.61 23.80 15.29
C ALA A 692 -41.35 24.65 15.49
N ARG A 693 -41.10 25.10 16.73
CA ARG A 693 -40.02 26.04 17.05
C ARG A 693 -38.63 25.42 16.91
N GLU A 694 -38.46 24.18 17.31
CA GLU A 694 -37.20 23.44 17.22
C GLU A 694 -37.46 21.99 16.79
N THR A 695 -36.94 21.61 15.63
CA THR A 695 -37.10 20.26 15.06
C THR A 695 -35.77 19.49 14.98
N THR A 696 -34.69 20.10 15.47
CA THR A 696 -33.33 19.57 15.48
C THR A 696 -32.69 19.88 16.82
N VAL A 697 -32.06 18.88 17.44
CA VAL A 697 -31.39 19.02 18.73
C VAL A 697 -29.91 18.69 18.58
N SER A 698 -29.02 19.58 19.04
CA SER A 698 -27.60 19.24 19.20
C SER A 698 -27.46 18.22 20.32
N VAL A 699 -26.84 17.07 20.02
CA VAL A 699 -26.70 15.96 20.97
C VAL A 699 -25.54 16.17 21.96
N PRO A 700 -24.35 16.67 21.57
CA PRO A 700 -23.30 17.04 22.51
C PRO A 700 -23.81 18.01 23.57
N ILE A 701 -23.62 17.68 24.85
CA ILE A 701 -24.24 18.45 25.95
C ILE A 701 -23.39 19.60 26.51
N ASP A 702 -22.08 19.57 26.29
CA ASP A 702 -21.15 20.54 26.84
C ASP A 702 -19.91 20.70 25.93
N ALA A 703 -18.97 21.54 26.37
CA ALA A 703 -17.75 21.82 25.63
C ALA A 703 -16.80 20.62 25.56
N GLU A 704 -16.82 19.71 26.53
CA GLU A 704 -15.95 18.52 26.54
C GLU A 704 -16.45 17.45 25.57
N ALA A 705 -17.77 17.33 25.40
CA ALA A 705 -18.38 16.53 24.34
C ALA A 705 -18.13 17.09 22.92
N LEU A 706 -17.65 18.32 22.78
CA LEU A 706 -17.28 18.93 21.48
C LEU A 706 -15.76 19.00 21.26
N ARG A 707 -14.98 18.56 22.24
CA ARG A 707 -13.52 18.68 22.21
C ARG A 707 -12.89 17.51 21.49
N VAL A 708 -11.83 17.74 20.71
CA VAL A 708 -11.03 16.67 20.10
C VAL A 708 -9.60 16.61 20.62
N TYR A 709 -9.00 15.41 20.59
CA TYR A 709 -7.66 15.09 21.07
C TYR A 709 -6.82 14.39 19.98
N PRO A 710 -6.29 15.16 19.00
CA PRO A 710 -5.40 14.63 17.97
C PRO A 710 -4.16 13.94 18.56
N ALA A 711 -3.66 12.90 17.89
CA ALA A 711 -2.43 12.20 18.29
C ALA A 711 -1.14 13.01 18.02
N ARG A 712 -1.25 14.18 17.36
CA ARG A 712 -0.13 15.07 17.04
C ARG A 712 -0.54 16.54 17.14
N ALA A 713 0.43 17.40 17.44
CA ALA A 713 0.19 18.84 17.64
C ALA A 713 0.39 19.68 16.36
N ASP A 714 1.20 19.23 15.40
CA ASP A 714 1.53 19.97 14.17
C ASP A 714 0.54 19.68 13.04
N LEU A 715 -0.75 19.94 13.32
CA LEU A 715 -1.83 19.82 12.35
C LEU A 715 -1.72 20.91 11.26
N GLN A 716 -2.14 20.57 10.05
CA GLN A 716 -2.25 21.53 8.96
C GLN A 716 -3.57 22.31 9.11
N LEU A 717 -3.51 23.47 9.75
CA LEU A 717 -4.66 24.34 9.95
C LEU A 717 -4.51 25.64 9.15
N PHE A 718 -5.64 26.15 8.64
CA PHE A 718 -5.72 27.45 7.96
C PHE A 718 -6.53 28.44 8.82
N LYS A 719 -6.49 29.72 8.45
CA LYS A 719 -7.20 30.79 9.17
C LYS A 719 -8.69 30.50 9.41
N LEU A 720 -9.33 29.74 8.52
CA LEU A 720 -10.75 29.38 8.60
C LEU A 720 -11.01 27.99 9.21
N SER A 721 -9.99 27.24 9.63
CA SER A 721 -10.12 25.89 10.20
C SER A 721 -10.74 25.86 11.61
N GLY A 722 -11.17 27.00 12.16
CA GLY A 722 -11.82 27.06 13.48
C GLY A 722 -10.85 27.18 14.65
N LYS A 723 -11.35 26.89 15.85
CA LYS A 723 -10.54 26.93 17.09
C LYS A 723 -9.83 25.60 17.29
N ASP A 724 -8.67 25.66 17.94
CA ASP A 724 -7.94 24.47 18.36
C ASP A 724 -8.83 23.50 19.15
N ARG A 725 -8.68 22.20 18.87
CA ARG A 725 -9.41 21.10 19.50
C ARG A 725 -10.94 21.16 19.37
N GLN A 726 -11.45 21.71 18.27
CA GLN A 726 -12.88 21.65 17.94
C GLN A 726 -13.08 21.04 16.55
N ALA A 727 -14.29 20.57 16.28
CA ALA A 727 -14.68 20.15 14.95
C ALA A 727 -14.51 21.28 13.91
N THR A 728 -13.80 20.97 12.83
CA THR A 728 -13.59 21.84 11.67
C THR A 728 -14.41 21.35 10.47
N SER A 729 -14.57 20.04 10.37
CA SER A 729 -14.94 19.27 9.19
C SER A 729 -15.67 17.97 9.54
N ALA A 730 -16.39 17.95 10.67
CA ALA A 730 -17.09 16.76 11.14
C ALA A 730 -18.03 16.19 10.06
N CYS A 731 -17.81 14.93 9.71
CA CYS A 731 -18.47 14.22 8.62
C CYS A 731 -18.62 12.72 8.95
N GLY A 732 -19.22 11.95 8.04
CA GLY A 732 -19.17 10.49 8.13
C GLY A 732 -19.79 9.88 9.38
N LEU A 733 -20.78 10.54 9.99
CA LEU A 733 -21.44 10.09 11.21
C LEU A 733 -22.05 8.69 10.99
N GLY A 734 -21.72 7.76 11.88
CA GLY A 734 -22.35 6.45 12.01
C GLY A 734 -22.85 6.21 13.44
N ILE A 735 -23.93 5.44 13.57
CA ILE A 735 -24.37 4.86 14.85
C ILE A 735 -23.95 3.40 14.87
N TYR A 736 -23.27 2.96 15.92
CA TYR A 736 -22.81 1.57 16.02
C TYR A 736 -23.97 0.64 16.39
N ARG A 737 -24.28 -0.33 15.52
CA ARG A 737 -25.49 -1.16 15.57
C ARG A 737 -25.16 -2.65 15.63
N ASP A 738 -24.22 -3.03 16.51
CA ASP A 738 -23.83 -4.42 16.73
C ASP A 738 -23.32 -4.65 18.17
N ASP A 739 -22.98 -5.89 18.54
CA ASP A 739 -22.43 -6.26 19.85
C ASP A 739 -20.93 -6.58 19.85
N LEU A 740 -20.28 -6.68 18.69
CA LEU A 740 -18.90 -7.13 18.60
C LEU A 740 -17.91 -6.28 19.40
N LEU A 741 -17.99 -4.94 19.33
CA LEU A 741 -17.12 -4.04 20.09
C LEU A 741 -17.34 -4.10 21.61
N GLY A 742 -18.51 -4.57 22.08
CA GLY A 742 -18.94 -4.50 23.47
C GLY A 742 -20.25 -3.72 23.64
N GLU A 743 -20.96 -4.00 24.73
CA GLU A 743 -22.25 -3.37 25.05
C GLU A 743 -22.12 -1.85 25.24
N GLU A 744 -20.98 -1.40 25.76
CA GLU A 744 -20.67 0.01 26.01
C GLU A 744 -20.53 0.85 24.74
N TYR A 745 -20.29 0.23 23.57
CA TYR A 745 -20.22 0.93 22.29
C TYR A 745 -21.56 0.93 21.55
N ARG A 746 -22.51 0.07 21.94
CA ARG A 746 -23.78 -0.11 21.23
C ARG A 746 -24.62 1.18 21.31
N GLY A 747 -25.00 1.68 20.14
CA GLY A 747 -25.80 2.92 20.03
C GLY A 747 -25.00 4.20 20.14
N ASP A 748 -23.68 4.13 20.34
CA ASP A 748 -22.81 5.30 20.34
C ASP A 748 -22.67 5.87 18.92
N ALA A 749 -22.44 7.19 18.86
CA ALA A 749 -22.17 7.92 17.62
C ALA A 749 -20.67 8.01 17.38
N PHE A 750 -20.26 7.71 16.14
CA PHE A 750 -18.88 7.81 15.66
C PHE A 750 -18.84 8.78 14.50
N THR A 751 -18.15 9.91 14.68
CA THR A 751 -18.09 10.98 13.68
C THR A 751 -16.65 11.20 13.26
N CYS A 752 -16.39 11.17 11.96
CA CYS A 752 -15.07 11.43 11.43
C CYS A 752 -14.74 12.93 11.48
N GLU A 753 -13.50 13.26 11.81
CA GLU A 753 -12.97 14.62 11.80
C GLU A 753 -11.61 14.61 11.07
N PRO A 754 -11.60 14.81 9.74
CA PRO A 754 -10.42 14.60 8.93
C PRO A 754 -9.32 15.65 9.16
N VAL A 755 -9.63 16.89 9.51
CA VAL A 755 -8.62 17.94 9.76
C VAL A 755 -7.81 17.65 11.02
N ASN A 756 -8.46 17.12 12.05
CA ASN A 756 -7.86 16.74 13.33
C ASN A 756 -7.35 15.29 13.34
N LEU A 757 -7.50 14.54 12.23
CA LEU A 757 -6.99 13.17 12.07
C LEU A 757 -7.64 12.15 13.01
N VAL A 758 -8.93 12.31 13.31
CA VAL A 758 -9.61 11.52 14.36
C VAL A 758 -10.98 10.99 13.94
N VAL A 759 -11.41 9.92 14.59
CA VAL A 759 -12.81 9.50 14.68
C VAL A 759 -13.25 9.74 16.13
N HIS A 760 -14.18 10.67 16.29
CA HIS A 760 -14.70 11.09 17.58
C HIS A 760 -15.90 10.25 17.99
N ARG A 761 -15.95 9.82 19.26
CA ARG A 761 -17.04 9.02 19.81
C ARG A 761 -17.87 9.80 20.84
N LEU A 762 -19.18 9.68 20.72
CA LEU A 762 -20.14 10.16 21.71
C LEU A 762 -20.97 9.00 22.25
N ASN A 763 -20.94 8.84 23.57
CA ASN A 763 -21.89 7.99 24.25
C ASN A 763 -23.28 8.64 24.27
N LEU A 764 -24.25 7.99 23.64
CA LEU A 764 -25.60 8.53 23.50
C LEU A 764 -26.52 8.00 24.60
N VAL A 765 -26.98 8.90 25.47
CA VAL A 765 -27.92 8.55 26.56
C VAL A 765 -29.27 9.21 26.29
N PRO A 766 -30.40 8.48 26.37
CA PRO A 766 -31.72 9.08 26.28
C PRO A 766 -31.90 10.23 27.29
N ARG A 767 -32.47 11.34 26.84
CA ARG A 767 -32.82 12.52 27.64
C ARG A 767 -34.11 13.12 27.10
N ASP A 768 -35.19 12.99 27.87
CA ASP A 768 -36.54 13.39 27.45
C ASP A 768 -36.90 12.75 26.09
N SER A 769 -37.41 13.53 25.14
CA SER A 769 -37.72 13.08 23.77
C SER A 769 -36.50 13.13 22.82
N THR A 770 -35.28 13.17 23.36
CA THR A 770 -34.04 13.29 22.59
C THR A 770 -32.88 12.57 23.28
N PHE A 771 -31.64 12.88 22.92
CA PHE A 771 -30.42 12.30 23.46
C PHE A 771 -29.49 13.36 24.06
N ALA A 772 -28.65 12.90 24.97
CA ALA A 772 -27.48 13.59 25.50
C ALA A 772 -26.24 12.80 25.08
N GLY A 773 -25.37 13.43 24.28
CA GLY A 773 -24.08 12.89 23.87
C GLY A 773 -22.98 13.33 24.82
N ARG A 774 -22.24 12.37 25.36
CA ARG A 774 -21.14 12.61 26.30
C ARG A 774 -19.87 11.97 25.76
N ARG A 775 -18.73 12.59 26.05
CA ARG A 775 -17.43 11.93 25.91
C ARG A 775 -17.37 10.72 26.86
N PRO A 776 -16.99 9.53 26.39
CA PRO A 776 -16.84 8.36 27.26
C PRO A 776 -15.81 8.60 28.36
N ALA A 777 -16.07 8.07 29.57
CA ALA A 777 -15.14 8.19 30.69
C ALA A 777 -13.81 7.44 30.47
N THR A 778 -13.80 6.47 29.56
CA THR A 778 -12.63 5.71 29.11
C THR A 778 -11.75 6.51 28.12
N GLU A 779 -12.26 7.63 27.60
CA GLU A 779 -11.59 8.46 26.58
C GLU A 779 -11.51 9.94 27.03
N PRO A 780 -11.01 10.26 28.24
CA PRO A 780 -11.11 11.63 28.78
C PRO A 780 -10.23 12.64 28.02
N GLN A 781 -9.11 12.17 27.45
CA GLN A 781 -8.14 12.99 26.70
C GLN A 781 -7.55 12.24 25.49
N SER A 782 -8.34 11.35 24.91
CA SER A 782 -8.00 10.55 23.74
C SER A 782 -9.21 10.50 22.80
N GLU A 783 -9.03 9.93 21.62
CA GLU A 783 -10.13 9.65 20.70
C GLU A 783 -10.30 8.15 20.53
N PHE A 784 -11.48 7.74 20.05
CA PHE A 784 -11.75 6.36 19.70
C PHE A 784 -10.74 5.84 18.67
N LEU A 785 -10.44 6.66 17.66
CA LEU A 785 -9.37 6.43 16.71
C LEU A 785 -8.66 7.75 16.38
N ALA A 786 -7.34 7.78 16.44
CA ALA A 786 -6.51 8.93 16.06
C ALA A 786 -5.29 8.46 15.27
N SER A 787 -4.71 9.31 14.41
CA SER A 787 -3.47 8.97 13.69
C SER A 787 -2.35 9.96 13.92
N THR A 788 -1.13 9.44 14.01
CA THR A 788 0.09 10.24 13.90
C THR A 788 0.49 10.47 12.44
N ASP A 789 -0.14 9.84 11.45
CA ASP A 789 0.09 10.11 10.03
C ASP A 789 -0.58 11.43 9.61
N LYS A 790 0.20 12.35 9.00
CA LYS A 790 -0.31 13.62 8.44
C LYS A 790 -1.36 13.42 7.35
N TRP A 791 -1.42 12.23 6.75
CA TRP A 791 -2.24 11.94 5.59
C TRP A 791 -3.57 11.24 5.91
N PHE A 792 -3.79 10.84 7.17
CA PHE A 792 -5.04 10.21 7.61
C PHE A 792 -6.22 11.20 7.56
N ARG A 793 -7.20 10.95 6.70
CA ARG A 793 -8.42 11.75 6.49
C ARG A 793 -9.64 10.84 6.56
N PRO A 794 -10.09 10.44 7.77
CA PRO A 794 -11.30 9.65 7.92
C PRO A 794 -12.52 10.45 7.44
N VAL A 795 -13.42 9.81 6.69
CA VAL A 795 -14.58 10.46 6.06
C VAL A 795 -15.90 9.69 6.22
N GLN A 796 -15.85 8.42 6.65
CA GLN A 796 -17.04 7.64 6.99
C GLN A 796 -16.73 6.64 8.10
N ALA A 797 -17.63 6.52 9.08
CA ALA A 797 -17.68 5.41 10.02
C ALA A 797 -19.00 4.63 9.84
N VAL A 798 -18.94 3.31 9.71
CA VAL A 798 -20.12 2.46 9.48
C VAL A 798 -19.97 1.10 10.17
N THR A 799 -21.09 0.53 10.65
CA THR A 799 -21.08 -0.84 11.18
C THR A 799 -21.00 -1.81 10.00
N GLY A 800 -19.96 -2.64 9.98
CA GLY A 800 -19.76 -3.64 8.94
C GLY A 800 -20.60 -4.91 9.14
N PRO A 801 -20.66 -5.77 8.11
CA PRO A 801 -21.39 -7.04 8.10
C PRO A 801 -20.81 -8.08 9.07
N ASP A 802 -19.53 -7.94 9.41
CA ASP A 802 -18.84 -8.72 10.44
C ASP A 802 -19.07 -8.20 11.86
N GLY A 803 -19.63 -6.99 12.01
CA GLY A 803 -19.82 -6.26 13.26
C GLY A 803 -18.69 -5.32 13.64
N GLY A 804 -17.59 -5.29 12.91
CA GLY A 804 -16.55 -4.29 13.15
C GLY A 804 -17.07 -2.89 12.86
N LEU A 805 -16.43 -1.86 13.42
CA LEU A 805 -16.62 -0.50 12.95
C LEU A 805 -15.65 -0.25 11.80
N TRP A 806 -16.18 0.00 10.61
CA TRP A 806 -15.39 0.26 9.41
C TRP A 806 -15.20 1.77 9.24
N VAL A 807 -13.95 2.17 8.97
CA VAL A 807 -13.55 3.57 8.80
C VAL A 807 -12.95 3.75 7.42
N VAL A 808 -13.52 4.67 6.64
CA VAL A 808 -13.04 5.04 5.30
C VAL A 808 -12.11 6.26 5.41
N ASP A 809 -10.94 6.18 4.80
CA ASP A 809 -9.89 7.19 4.83
C ASP A 809 -9.47 7.57 3.40
N MET A 810 -9.61 8.86 3.05
CA MET A 810 -9.21 9.36 1.73
C MET A 810 -7.69 9.41 1.52
N CYS A 811 -6.89 9.33 2.60
CA CYS A 811 -5.42 9.40 2.54
C CYS A 811 -4.88 10.65 1.80
N ARG A 812 -5.25 11.84 2.27
CA ARG A 812 -4.85 13.13 1.66
C ARG A 812 -3.97 13.98 2.57
N TYR A 813 -3.08 14.76 1.97
CA TYR A 813 -2.30 15.76 2.71
C TYR A 813 -3.17 16.91 3.25
N VAL A 814 -4.15 17.38 2.48
CA VAL A 814 -5.10 18.44 2.86
C VAL A 814 -6.48 18.03 2.37
N ILE A 815 -7.51 18.30 3.17
CA ILE A 815 -8.91 18.02 2.79
C ILE A 815 -9.70 19.31 2.55
N GLU A 816 -9.26 20.44 3.10
CA GLU A 816 -9.92 21.74 2.92
C GLU A 816 -10.03 22.12 1.45
N HIS A 817 -11.22 22.61 1.08
CA HIS A 817 -11.44 23.11 -0.26
C HIS A 817 -10.55 24.33 -0.54
N PRO A 818 -9.95 24.46 -1.74
CA PRO A 818 -9.10 25.60 -2.11
C PRO A 818 -9.75 26.97 -1.88
N LYS A 819 -11.08 27.07 -2.06
CA LYS A 819 -11.88 28.29 -1.80
C LYS A 819 -11.78 28.82 -0.36
N PHE A 820 -11.49 27.97 0.61
CA PHE A 820 -11.40 28.33 2.03
C PHE A 820 -9.96 28.43 2.53
N ILE A 821 -8.97 28.25 1.65
CA ILE A 821 -7.56 28.38 1.95
C ILE A 821 -7.09 29.78 1.50
N PRO A 822 -6.36 30.54 2.33
CA PRO A 822 -5.77 31.80 1.92
C PRO A 822 -4.90 31.63 0.65
N PRO A 823 -4.98 32.54 -0.35
CA PRO A 823 -4.23 32.40 -1.60
C PRO A 823 -2.72 32.19 -1.43
N GLU A 824 -2.12 32.84 -0.42
CA GLU A 824 -0.70 32.74 -0.09
C GLU A 824 -0.29 31.37 0.43
N ASP A 825 -1.19 30.65 1.09
CA ASP A 825 -0.98 29.28 1.56
C ASP A 825 -1.27 28.30 0.42
N LEU A 826 -2.37 28.52 -0.32
CA LEU A 826 -2.77 27.71 -1.47
C LEU A 826 -1.66 27.62 -2.53
N ALA A 827 -0.93 28.72 -2.76
CA ALA A 827 0.19 28.75 -3.70
C ALA A 827 1.38 27.84 -3.31
N LYS A 828 1.47 27.44 -2.03
CA LYS A 828 2.59 26.64 -1.48
C LYS A 828 2.23 25.19 -1.21
N ILE A 829 0.95 24.83 -1.31
CA ILE A 829 0.47 23.48 -0.98
C ILE A 829 -0.07 22.79 -2.22
N ASP A 830 -0.05 21.47 -2.23
CA ASP A 830 -0.76 20.67 -3.22
C ASP A 830 -2.03 20.09 -2.59
N VAL A 831 -3.17 20.63 -3.02
CA VAL A 831 -4.51 20.20 -2.57
C VAL A 831 -4.95 18.89 -3.23
N ARG A 832 -4.22 18.38 -4.22
CA ARG A 832 -4.44 17.08 -4.84
C ARG A 832 -3.47 16.01 -4.34
N ALA A 833 -2.52 16.35 -3.47
CA ALA A 833 -1.57 15.40 -2.91
C ALA A 833 -2.31 14.24 -2.21
N GLY A 834 -2.19 13.04 -2.79
CA GLY A 834 -2.84 11.81 -2.32
C GLY A 834 -4.08 11.37 -3.11
N ASP A 835 -4.42 12.01 -4.24
CA ASP A 835 -5.59 11.66 -5.08
C ASP A 835 -5.56 10.29 -5.76
N THR A 836 -4.51 9.52 -5.50
CA THR A 836 -4.30 8.14 -5.96
C THR A 836 -4.19 7.17 -4.79
N LEU A 837 -4.41 7.64 -3.56
CA LEU A 837 -4.34 6.86 -2.32
C LEU A 837 -5.72 6.71 -1.71
N GLY A 838 -5.90 5.74 -0.83
CA GLY A 838 -7.17 5.55 -0.13
C GLY A 838 -7.21 4.25 0.64
N ARG A 839 -7.77 4.28 1.84
CA ARG A 839 -7.70 3.14 2.79
C ARG A 839 -9.02 2.92 3.49
N ILE A 840 -9.31 1.66 3.76
CA ILE A 840 -10.47 1.24 4.54
C ILE A 840 -9.97 0.36 5.67
N TYR A 841 -10.32 0.74 6.89
CA TYR A 841 -9.91 0.05 8.11
C TYR A 841 -11.12 -0.59 8.80
N ARG A 842 -10.88 -1.66 9.55
CA ARG A 842 -11.85 -2.26 10.47
C ARG A 842 -11.33 -2.21 11.89
N VAL A 843 -12.10 -1.63 12.80
CA VAL A 843 -11.85 -1.64 14.24
C VAL A 843 -12.65 -2.75 14.91
N ARG A 844 -11.99 -3.56 15.74
CA ARG A 844 -12.59 -4.69 16.48
C ARG A 844 -11.84 -4.99 17.79
N PRO A 845 -12.37 -5.82 18.70
CA PRO A 845 -11.60 -6.29 19.85
C PRO A 845 -10.41 -7.18 19.43
N LYS A 846 -9.32 -7.13 20.19
CA LYS A 846 -8.14 -7.99 20.00
C LYS A 846 -8.45 -9.47 20.19
N ALA A 847 -9.28 -9.79 21.19
CA ALA A 847 -9.55 -11.16 21.64
C ALA A 847 -10.72 -11.86 20.93
N SER A 848 -11.44 -11.18 20.03
CA SER A 848 -12.65 -11.73 19.41
C SER A 848 -12.36 -12.57 18.16
N LYS A 849 -13.17 -13.62 17.97
CA LYS A 849 -13.25 -14.33 16.68
C LYS A 849 -14.09 -13.51 15.72
N LEU A 850 -13.59 -13.32 14.51
CA LEU A 850 -14.32 -12.65 13.43
C LEU A 850 -15.57 -13.47 13.05
N ARG A 851 -16.71 -12.78 12.88
CA ARG A 851 -17.87 -13.39 12.25
C ARG A 851 -17.65 -13.39 10.72
N PRO A 852 -17.96 -14.50 10.03
CA PRO A 852 -17.89 -14.51 8.58
C PRO A 852 -18.91 -13.53 7.99
N HIS A 853 -18.59 -12.98 6.83
CA HIS A 853 -19.54 -12.16 6.08
C HIS A 853 -20.75 -13.02 5.67
N PRO A 854 -21.98 -12.68 6.05
CA PRO A 854 -23.14 -13.50 5.73
C PRO A 854 -23.52 -13.38 4.25
N ARG A 855 -23.68 -14.52 3.58
CA ARG A 855 -24.14 -14.62 2.19
C ARG A 855 -25.66 -14.64 2.12
N LEU A 856 -26.27 -13.47 2.34
CA LEU A 856 -27.73 -13.32 2.34
C LEU A 856 -28.34 -13.64 0.97
N ASP A 857 -27.60 -13.42 -0.12
CA ASP A 857 -27.98 -13.77 -1.49
C ASP A 857 -28.23 -15.27 -1.70
N ARG A 858 -27.71 -16.12 -0.82
CA ARG A 858 -27.87 -17.58 -0.87
C ARG A 858 -28.96 -18.12 0.04
N LEU A 859 -29.62 -17.25 0.82
CA LEU A 859 -30.69 -17.66 1.73
C LEU A 859 -32.04 -17.72 1.02
N ASP A 860 -32.84 -18.71 1.38
CA ASP A 860 -34.25 -18.75 1.02
C ASP A 860 -35.09 -17.84 1.94
N THR A 861 -36.40 -17.79 1.71
CA THR A 861 -37.33 -16.99 2.52
C THR A 861 -37.19 -17.26 4.02
N ALA A 862 -37.08 -18.54 4.41
CA ALA A 862 -36.97 -18.91 5.82
C ALA A 862 -35.62 -18.47 6.41
N GLY A 863 -34.54 -18.62 5.66
CA GLY A 863 -33.21 -18.15 6.02
C GLY A 863 -33.15 -16.63 6.16
N LEU A 864 -33.80 -15.87 5.28
CA LEU A 864 -33.89 -14.41 5.37
C LEU A 864 -34.70 -13.96 6.60
N VAL A 865 -35.80 -14.65 6.94
CA VAL A 865 -36.53 -14.35 8.19
C VAL A 865 -35.66 -14.67 9.42
N ALA A 866 -34.91 -15.77 9.41
CA ALA A 866 -33.98 -16.09 10.48
C ALA A 866 -32.85 -15.06 10.59
N ALA A 867 -32.40 -14.47 9.47
CA ALA A 867 -31.37 -13.44 9.44
C ALA A 867 -31.80 -12.11 10.11
N LEU A 868 -33.11 -11.88 10.30
CA LEU A 868 -33.62 -10.75 11.09
C LEU A 868 -33.29 -10.87 12.58
N ASP A 869 -33.04 -12.07 13.09
CA ASP A 869 -32.65 -12.32 14.50
C ASP A 869 -31.13 -12.20 14.71
N SER A 870 -30.51 -11.23 14.04
CA SER A 870 -29.09 -10.90 14.17
C SER A 870 -28.89 -9.74 15.13
N PRO A 871 -27.77 -9.66 15.89
CA PRO A 871 -27.38 -8.43 16.58
C PRO A 871 -26.94 -7.32 15.61
N ASN A 872 -26.60 -7.66 14.37
CA ASN A 872 -26.07 -6.71 13.38
C ASN A 872 -27.18 -5.94 12.65
N GLY A 873 -27.20 -4.62 12.80
CA GLY A 873 -28.19 -3.75 12.18
C GLY A 873 -28.17 -3.73 10.64
N TRP A 874 -27.00 -3.84 10.02
CA TRP A 874 -26.90 -3.95 8.56
C TRP A 874 -27.56 -5.25 8.07
N GLN A 875 -27.30 -6.37 8.74
CA GLN A 875 -27.87 -7.67 8.35
C GLN A 875 -29.40 -7.66 8.45
N ARG A 876 -29.95 -7.09 9.53
CA ARG A 876 -31.40 -6.96 9.70
C ARG A 876 -32.03 -6.08 8.63
N ASP A 877 -31.42 -4.93 8.35
CA ASP A 877 -31.90 -4.00 7.33
C ASP A 877 -31.88 -4.63 5.93
N LEU A 878 -30.81 -5.31 5.55
CA LEU A 878 -30.67 -5.91 4.23
C LEU A 878 -31.57 -7.16 4.06
N ALA A 879 -31.66 -8.01 5.08
CA ALA A 879 -32.60 -9.15 5.05
C ALA A 879 -34.07 -8.67 4.94
N GLY A 880 -34.44 -7.61 5.68
CA GLY A 880 -35.75 -6.99 5.58
C GLY A 880 -36.03 -6.41 4.20
N GLN A 881 -35.05 -5.71 3.60
CA GLN A 881 -35.14 -5.22 2.21
C GLN A 881 -35.36 -6.37 1.23
N MET A 882 -34.60 -7.46 1.33
CA MET A 882 -34.71 -8.61 0.43
C MET A 882 -36.09 -9.30 0.54
N LEU A 883 -36.64 -9.44 1.74
CA LEU A 883 -38.00 -9.96 1.96
C LEU A 883 -39.08 -9.06 1.32
N LEU A 884 -38.90 -7.74 1.36
CA LEU A 884 -39.79 -6.77 0.71
C LEU A 884 -39.63 -6.77 -0.81
N TRP A 885 -38.41 -6.98 -1.30
CA TRP A 885 -38.10 -7.01 -2.72
C TRP A 885 -38.69 -8.22 -3.42
N ASN A 886 -38.78 -9.34 -2.73
CA ASN A 886 -39.37 -10.58 -3.20
C ASN A 886 -40.42 -11.09 -2.19
N PRO A 887 -41.65 -10.53 -2.19
CA PRO A 887 -42.65 -10.81 -1.17
C PRO A 887 -43.24 -12.23 -1.31
N ASP A 888 -42.65 -13.17 -0.58
CA ASP A 888 -43.13 -14.55 -0.45
C ASP A 888 -44.06 -14.68 0.76
N LYS A 889 -45.31 -15.11 0.51
CA LYS A 889 -46.32 -15.31 1.57
C LYS A 889 -45.91 -16.37 2.60
N SER A 890 -44.98 -17.27 2.27
CA SER A 890 -44.45 -18.26 3.20
C SER A 890 -43.71 -17.62 4.39
N ALA A 891 -43.21 -16.38 4.24
CA ALA A 891 -42.54 -15.63 5.30
C ALA A 891 -43.49 -15.27 6.47
N ALA A 892 -44.80 -15.19 6.24
CA ALA A 892 -45.73 -14.61 7.20
C ALA A 892 -45.81 -15.36 8.54
N ALA A 893 -45.81 -16.70 8.52
CA ALA A 893 -45.86 -17.49 9.76
C ALA A 893 -44.52 -17.44 10.53
N PRO A 894 -43.35 -17.63 9.90
CA PRO A 894 -42.05 -17.38 10.53
C PRO A 894 -41.89 -15.96 11.08
N LEU A 895 -42.32 -14.91 10.35
CA LEU A 895 -42.25 -13.52 10.82
C LEU A 895 -43.11 -13.30 12.07
N ARG A 896 -44.35 -13.79 12.08
CA ARG A 896 -45.19 -13.74 13.30
C ARG A 896 -44.53 -14.43 14.48
N LYS A 897 -43.84 -15.55 14.23
CA LYS A 897 -43.08 -16.25 15.25
C LYS A 897 -41.88 -15.42 15.73
N THR A 898 -41.11 -14.80 14.84
CA THR A 898 -40.02 -13.89 15.22
C THR A 898 -40.56 -12.73 16.06
N PHE A 899 -41.67 -12.12 15.65
CA PHE A 899 -42.35 -11.05 16.36
C PHE A 899 -42.78 -11.45 17.79
N THR A 900 -43.26 -12.68 18.01
CA THR A 900 -43.70 -13.12 19.35
C THR A 900 -42.58 -13.72 20.19
N ASP A 901 -41.65 -14.45 19.58
CA ASP A 901 -40.77 -15.38 20.29
C ASP A 901 -39.30 -14.93 20.34
N SER A 902 -38.84 -14.02 19.46
CA SER A 902 -37.44 -13.60 19.49
C SER A 902 -37.11 -12.88 20.80
N SER A 903 -35.98 -13.25 21.40
CA SER A 903 -35.43 -12.54 22.56
C SER A 903 -34.91 -11.14 22.22
N ARG A 904 -34.58 -10.87 20.95
CA ARG A 904 -34.07 -9.58 20.49
C ARG A 904 -35.22 -8.65 20.13
N ALA A 905 -35.29 -7.51 20.82
CA ALA A 905 -36.36 -6.55 20.62
C ALA A 905 -36.27 -5.87 19.23
N GLU A 906 -35.05 -5.72 18.72
CA GLU A 906 -34.75 -5.23 17.38
C GLU A 906 -35.31 -6.19 16.31
N ALA A 907 -35.12 -7.50 16.49
CA ALA A 907 -35.67 -8.51 15.57
C ALA A 907 -37.21 -8.50 15.58
N ARG A 908 -37.83 -8.36 16.75
CA ARG A 908 -39.29 -8.21 16.88
C ARG A 908 -39.81 -6.93 16.23
N LEU A 909 -39.03 -5.85 16.18
CA LEU A 909 -39.42 -4.62 15.51
C LEU A 909 -39.36 -4.75 13.98
N HIS A 910 -38.42 -5.53 13.47
CA HIS A 910 -38.27 -5.81 12.04
C HIS A 910 -39.33 -6.78 11.49
N ALA A 911 -39.79 -7.74 12.30
CA ALA A 911 -40.75 -8.77 11.93
C ALA A 911 -42.21 -8.29 12.04
#